data_AF-A0A897MY82-F1
#
_entry.id   AF-A0A897MY82-F1
#
_cell.length_a   1.000
_cell.length_b   1.000
_cell.length_c   1.000
_cell.angle_alpha   90.00
_cell.angle_beta   90.00
_cell.angle_gamma   90.00
#
_symmetry.space_group_name_H-M   'P 1'
#
loop_
_entity.id
_entity.type
_entity.pdbx_description
1 polymer ?
#
loop_
_entity_poly.entity_id
_entity_poly.type
_entity_poly.pdbx_seq_one_letter_code
_entity_poly.pdbx_strand_id
1 'polypeptide(L)'
;MTLDSPVFVDPSWVEKHSDVTLVDVRERREYRDVGHITDAVSVPFDSFRDPSSVATGMLPGRDAFEELLGDAGISNGETLVAYDDGAGVYAARFLLTAAVYGHDGNLYLVDGGFEALRERFGVTNDPIEPEPAVYDASEPDGQLVADREDVEAAVEDEETLVVDTRTAAEYDHSHVPTAVQLSWETFVDEDGRLRPVDEIEPILDERGLSPETPVVLYCNTARRLSHTFTVLTELGYEDVSFYEGSLTDWVRAESDDWDPERLYERVREVAPQGFEALPRELGEDVFGRLHLIGLYTQKQDGYFMLRTKVPNGVLTAAQARTYGEIVDEFARAPAEYGGTEQNAEFGDGFLDVTTRQGLQAHWVRVEDMPEIWDRYDEVGLTTIQASGNTLRNVVACPASGLGEEVTDVRALGEGIADAFEGNQRYANLPRKLKVSLSGCHENCGRSEIQDLGFVPAVKDGRDGFHVKVGGGLSDGPRAATDLGVFLEPEQVEPLTLAAADLFIEQGSYIDTAVNRLKFIVEEYGIDGFREELQRYVDFDFEEAGEDLTTSYRGDHVGVHQTEDGYYVGLNLPTGRMRGEELVELADLAERYGSGELRLTANQNVLVAGVREETLDDLLAEPLLERYSPDPGPFTRGIVTCTGAEFCKYGVVETKSRGIEWARTLDSWLAETDRLDESDLPDAVRVHMSGCSASCAQPQIGDIAMRGEAKRTPEGTKDAADVGLGGDLGRGAFADWIAGSVVLDEVPEGIKRLVTAYATDAGDEAFSEWTERVPDSDLRSLIEGEAGPETIVQGGDHVTTEVN
;
A
#
# COMPACT_ATOMS: atom_id res chain seq x y z
N MET A 1 -20.61 36.47 -6.80
CA MET A 1 -20.18 37.27 -5.63
C MET A 1 -19.38 38.48 -6.11
N THR A 2 -19.69 39.71 -5.69
CA THR A 2 -18.75 40.84 -5.83
C THR A 2 -18.20 41.13 -4.44
N LEU A 3 -17.06 40.55 -4.09
CA LEU A 3 -16.30 41.03 -2.94
C LEU A 3 -15.82 42.44 -3.31
N ASP A 4 -16.36 43.47 -2.67
CA ASP A 4 -15.92 44.84 -2.90
C ASP A 4 -14.45 44.95 -2.47
N SER A 5 -13.55 45.19 -3.44
CA SER A 5 -12.13 45.43 -3.15
C SER A 5 -11.96 46.58 -2.15
N PRO A 6 -11.08 46.45 -1.14
CA PRO A 6 -10.09 45.37 -0.99
C PRO A 6 -10.65 44.07 -0.40
N VAL A 7 -10.05 42.93 -0.72
CA VAL A 7 -10.23 41.64 -0.06
C VAL A 7 -9.09 41.39 0.94
N PHE A 8 -7.87 41.82 0.63
CA PHE A 8 -6.72 41.76 1.55
C PHE A 8 -6.61 43.03 2.40
N VAL A 9 -6.43 42.88 3.72
CA VAL A 9 -6.27 43.99 4.66
C VAL A 9 -5.03 43.83 5.52
N ASP A 10 -4.26 44.91 5.69
CA ASP A 10 -3.10 44.93 6.56
C ASP A 10 -3.47 45.25 8.03
N PRO A 11 -2.62 44.95 9.03
CA PRO A 11 -2.92 45.24 10.44
C PRO A 11 -3.25 46.71 10.75
N SER A 12 -2.80 47.68 9.93
CA SER A 12 -3.16 49.10 10.07
C SER A 12 -4.57 49.41 9.60
N TRP A 13 -5.10 48.62 8.68
CA TRP A 13 -6.50 48.71 8.28
C TRP A 13 -7.37 48.19 9.43
N VAL A 14 -7.05 47.02 9.99
CA VAL A 14 -7.79 46.42 11.12
C VAL A 14 -7.84 47.39 12.32
N GLU A 15 -6.74 48.06 12.65
CA GLU A 15 -6.69 49.01 13.77
C GLU A 15 -7.62 50.23 13.57
N LYS A 16 -7.92 50.61 12.33
CA LYS A 16 -8.78 51.75 11.99
C LYS A 16 -10.26 51.38 11.93
N HIS A 17 -10.60 50.09 11.89
CA HIS A 17 -11.95 49.60 11.72
C HIS A 17 -12.37 48.79 12.95
N SER A 18 -13.00 49.48 13.90
CA SER A 18 -13.47 48.87 15.16
C SER A 18 -14.84 48.21 15.07
N ASP A 19 -15.46 48.20 13.89
CA ASP A 19 -16.80 47.64 13.63
C ASP A 19 -16.68 46.41 12.72
N VAL A 20 -15.78 45.50 13.10
CA VAL A 20 -15.48 44.26 12.39
C VAL A 20 -15.40 43.10 13.39
N THR A 21 -15.74 41.91 12.93
CA THR A 21 -15.59 40.67 13.69
C THR A 21 -14.30 39.99 13.23
N LEU A 22 -13.33 39.91 14.13
CA LEU A 22 -12.05 39.27 13.86
C LEU A 22 -12.21 37.76 14.10
N VAL A 23 -11.88 36.93 13.11
CA VAL A 23 -12.08 35.49 13.15
C VAL A 23 -10.72 34.78 13.10
N ASP A 24 -10.43 34.01 14.14
CA ASP A 24 -9.26 33.14 14.23
C ASP A 24 -9.64 31.74 13.76
N VAL A 25 -9.06 31.29 12.64
CA VAL A 25 -9.37 29.98 12.07
C VAL A 25 -8.31 28.91 12.35
N ARG A 26 -7.33 29.21 13.19
CA ARG A 26 -6.32 28.24 13.63
C ARG A 26 -6.94 27.16 14.49
N GLU A 27 -6.16 26.13 14.82
CA GLU A 27 -6.65 25.02 15.62
C GLU A 27 -7.15 25.49 17.00
N ARG A 28 -8.18 24.84 17.54
CA ARG A 28 -8.71 25.15 18.90
C ARG A 28 -7.61 25.19 19.95
N ARG A 29 -6.63 24.29 19.78
CA ARG A 29 -5.49 24.18 20.68
C ARG A 29 -4.57 25.39 20.55
N GLU A 30 -4.32 25.89 19.35
CA GLU A 30 -3.47 27.06 19.12
C GLU A 30 -4.13 28.33 19.67
N TYR A 31 -5.43 28.51 19.37
CA TYR A 31 -6.24 29.60 19.93
C TYR A 31 -6.16 29.67 21.47
N ARG A 32 -6.18 28.50 22.15
CA ARG A 32 -6.16 28.39 23.61
C ARG A 32 -4.75 28.44 24.22
N ASP A 33 -3.81 27.69 23.66
CA ASP A 33 -2.50 27.43 24.28
C ASP A 33 -1.44 28.45 23.84
N VAL A 34 -1.45 28.86 22.57
CA VAL A 34 -0.55 29.89 22.01
C VAL A 34 -1.15 31.28 22.23
N GLY A 35 -2.48 31.37 22.21
CA GLY A 35 -3.26 32.60 22.38
C GLY A 35 -3.71 33.18 21.06
N HIS A 36 -4.66 34.09 21.14
CA HIS A 36 -5.35 34.72 20.02
C HIS A 36 -5.36 36.25 20.15
N ILE A 37 -5.67 36.95 19.06
CA ILE A 37 -5.79 38.40 19.08
C ILE A 37 -6.98 38.79 19.96
N THR A 38 -6.79 39.81 20.81
CA THR A 38 -7.86 40.29 21.71
C THR A 38 -9.16 40.54 20.93
N ASP A 39 -10.27 40.03 21.44
CA ASP A 39 -11.62 40.09 20.84
C ASP A 39 -11.85 39.21 19.59
N ALA A 40 -10.91 38.34 19.20
CA ALA A 40 -11.08 37.42 18.07
C ALA A 40 -11.92 36.18 18.42
N VAL A 41 -13.01 35.94 17.68
CA VAL A 41 -13.82 34.72 17.81
C VAL A 41 -13.11 33.52 17.18
N SER A 42 -13.24 32.34 17.78
CA SER A 42 -12.62 31.11 17.26
C SER A 42 -13.58 30.38 16.34
N VAL A 43 -13.17 30.18 15.09
CA VAL A 43 -13.84 29.28 14.13
C VAL A 43 -12.79 28.35 13.52
N PRO A 44 -12.40 27.27 14.22
CA PRO A 44 -11.27 26.43 13.82
C PRO A 44 -11.44 25.81 12.45
N PHE A 45 -10.36 25.65 11.70
CA PHE A 45 -10.38 25.11 10.32
C PHE A 45 -11.22 23.83 10.15
N ASP A 46 -11.05 22.86 11.03
CA ASP A 46 -11.78 21.59 10.95
C ASP A 46 -13.29 21.70 11.26
N SER A 47 -13.77 22.82 11.79
CA SER A 47 -15.18 23.00 12.16
C SER A 47 -16.10 23.37 11.00
N PHE A 48 -15.56 23.89 9.90
CA PHE A 48 -16.31 24.24 8.68
C PHE A 48 -15.91 23.34 7.50
N ARG A 49 -15.88 22.03 7.75
CA ARG A 49 -15.65 20.99 6.75
C ARG A 49 -16.70 19.90 6.96
N ASP A 50 -17.17 19.25 5.90
CA ASP A 50 -18.19 18.19 6.02
C ASP A 50 -17.63 16.97 6.78
N PRO A 51 -18.20 16.60 7.95
CA PRO A 51 -17.77 15.43 8.70
C PRO A 51 -18.29 14.10 8.12
N SER A 52 -19.25 14.14 7.18
CA SER A 52 -19.91 12.97 6.59
C SER A 52 -19.39 12.58 5.21
N SER A 53 -18.68 13.49 4.54
CA SER A 53 -17.99 13.26 3.28
C SER A 53 -16.56 12.78 3.56
N VAL A 54 -16.25 11.58 3.08
CA VAL A 54 -14.91 10.96 3.22
C VAL A 54 -13.88 11.54 2.23
N ALA A 55 -14.14 12.73 1.69
CA ALA A 55 -13.11 13.68 1.29
C ALA A 55 -13.21 14.83 2.29
N THR A 56 -12.39 14.84 3.34
CA THR A 56 -12.44 15.91 4.35
C THR A 56 -12.28 17.33 3.76
N GLY A 57 -11.96 17.54 2.48
CA GLY A 57 -11.92 18.86 1.84
C GLY A 57 -13.26 19.56 1.58
N MET A 58 -14.39 18.84 1.59
CA MET A 58 -15.70 19.39 1.17
C MET A 58 -16.29 20.42 2.15
N LEU A 59 -17.11 21.31 1.63
CA LEU A 59 -17.85 22.35 2.35
C LEU A 59 -18.79 21.67 3.34
N PRO A 60 -18.93 22.21 4.56
CA PRO A 60 -19.84 21.66 5.56
C PRO A 60 -21.28 21.78 5.06
N GLY A 61 -22.19 20.89 5.44
CA GLY A 61 -23.60 21.07 5.07
C GLY A 61 -24.16 22.41 5.57
N ARG A 62 -25.11 22.99 4.82
CA ARG A 62 -25.72 24.31 5.11
C ARG A 62 -26.08 24.50 6.59
N ASP A 63 -26.86 23.58 7.14
CA ASP A 63 -27.36 23.68 8.52
C ASP A 63 -26.22 23.62 9.55
N ALA A 64 -25.14 22.86 9.26
CA ALA A 64 -23.97 22.79 10.13
C ALA A 64 -23.15 24.08 10.10
N PHE A 65 -23.03 24.72 8.93
CA PHE A 65 -22.38 26.02 8.82
C PHE A 65 -23.19 27.14 9.49
N GLU A 66 -24.52 27.09 9.36
CA GLU A 66 -25.43 27.99 10.05
C GLU A 66 -25.26 27.92 11.57
N GLU A 67 -25.28 26.71 12.12
CA GLU A 67 -25.07 26.47 13.55
C GLU A 67 -23.68 26.96 13.99
N LEU A 68 -22.63 26.66 13.23
CA LEU A 68 -21.27 27.07 13.53
C LEU A 68 -21.12 28.59 13.67
N LEU A 69 -21.61 29.36 12.70
CA LEU A 69 -21.50 30.82 12.74
C LEU A 69 -22.40 31.43 13.81
N GLY A 70 -23.61 30.88 13.99
CA GLY A 70 -24.51 31.27 15.08
C GLY A 70 -23.86 31.09 16.46
N ASP A 71 -23.24 29.93 16.70
CA ASP A 71 -22.52 29.62 17.94
C ASP A 71 -21.26 30.47 18.14
N ALA A 72 -20.59 30.86 17.04
CA ALA A 72 -19.48 31.80 17.07
C ALA A 72 -19.92 33.26 17.33
N GLY A 73 -21.24 33.52 17.42
CA GLY A 73 -21.80 34.86 17.63
C GLY A 73 -21.79 35.75 16.39
N ILE A 74 -21.66 35.16 15.20
CA ILE A 74 -21.60 35.87 13.92
C ILE A 74 -22.99 35.96 13.30
N SER A 75 -23.39 37.16 12.87
CA SER A 75 -24.61 37.40 12.09
C SER A 75 -24.30 37.69 10.61
N ASN A 76 -25.24 37.43 9.70
CA ASN A 76 -25.02 37.55 8.24
C ASN A 76 -24.47 38.90 7.77
N GLY A 77 -24.79 40.01 8.47
CA GLY A 77 -24.42 41.37 8.04
C GLY A 77 -23.12 41.91 8.63
N GLU A 78 -22.40 41.12 9.44
CA GLU A 78 -21.15 41.55 10.05
C GLU A 78 -20.01 41.62 9.05
N THR A 79 -19.10 42.58 9.22
CA THR A 79 -17.86 42.56 8.45
C THR A 79 -16.88 41.58 9.08
N LEU A 80 -16.53 40.51 8.37
CA LEU A 80 -15.61 39.49 8.85
C LEU A 80 -14.18 39.77 8.39
N VAL A 81 -13.23 39.64 9.31
CA VAL A 81 -11.79 39.74 9.05
C VAL A 81 -11.15 38.45 9.55
N ALA A 82 -10.75 37.55 8.66
CA ALA A 82 -10.20 36.25 9.03
C ALA A 82 -8.67 36.21 8.95
N TYR A 83 -8.04 35.49 9.88
CA TYR A 83 -6.61 35.24 9.89
C TYR A 83 -6.27 33.81 10.32
N ASP A 84 -5.10 33.35 9.88
CA ASP A 84 -4.47 32.09 10.28
C ASP A 84 -2.95 32.29 10.46
N ASP A 85 -2.19 31.21 10.61
CA ASP A 85 -0.73 31.18 10.58
C ASP A 85 -0.16 30.39 9.37
N GLY A 86 -1.01 30.14 8.37
CA GLY A 86 -0.72 29.40 7.14
C GLY A 86 -0.70 30.29 5.90
N ALA A 87 -0.19 31.52 6.03
CA ALA A 87 -0.17 32.53 4.95
C ALA A 87 -1.55 32.85 4.36
N GLY A 88 -2.61 32.76 5.17
CA GLY A 88 -3.98 33.08 4.79
C GLY A 88 -4.73 31.96 4.07
N VAL A 89 -4.13 30.78 3.87
CA VAL A 89 -4.75 29.68 3.11
C VAL A 89 -6.01 29.11 3.80
N TYR A 90 -5.99 28.96 5.12
CA TYR A 90 -7.12 28.44 5.89
C TYR A 90 -8.19 29.53 6.08
N ALA A 91 -7.76 30.76 6.34
CA ALA A 91 -8.63 31.91 6.45
C ALA A 91 -9.36 32.19 5.12
N ALA A 92 -8.66 32.08 3.99
CA ALA A 92 -9.28 32.16 2.66
C ALA A 92 -10.36 31.09 2.46
N ARG A 93 -10.13 29.85 2.91
CA ARG A 93 -11.15 28.78 2.85
C ARG A 93 -12.38 29.12 3.69
N PHE A 94 -12.20 29.68 4.88
CA PHE A 94 -13.31 30.16 5.71
C PHE A 94 -14.13 31.24 4.99
N LEU A 95 -13.46 32.26 4.44
CA LEU A 95 -14.14 33.35 3.74
C LEU A 95 -14.87 32.85 2.49
N LEU A 96 -14.26 31.94 1.71
CA LEU A 96 -14.93 31.31 0.57
C LEU A 96 -16.13 30.45 1.00
N THR A 97 -16.06 29.79 2.15
CA THR A 97 -17.21 29.04 2.70
C THR A 97 -18.35 29.97 3.08
N ALA A 98 -18.04 31.08 3.78
CA ALA A 98 -19.02 32.10 4.12
C ALA A 98 -19.66 32.73 2.88
N ALA A 99 -18.87 32.94 1.83
CA ALA A 99 -19.32 33.40 0.52
C ALA A 99 -20.33 32.46 -0.13
N VAL A 100 -20.00 31.16 -0.21
CA VAL A 100 -20.84 30.13 -0.82
C VAL A 100 -22.19 30.03 -0.10
N TYR A 101 -22.18 30.22 1.22
CA TYR A 101 -23.39 30.24 2.06
C TYR A 101 -24.08 31.59 2.16
N GLY A 102 -23.69 32.58 1.35
CA GLY A 102 -24.40 33.84 1.19
C GLY A 102 -24.26 34.80 2.37
N HIS A 103 -23.07 34.95 2.92
CA HIS A 103 -22.78 36.01 3.89
C HIS A 103 -23.00 37.41 3.28
N ASP A 104 -23.79 38.26 3.94
CA ASP A 104 -24.18 39.59 3.42
C ASP A 104 -23.10 40.66 3.68
N GLY A 105 -22.31 40.49 4.73
CA GLY A 105 -21.25 41.41 5.12
C GLY A 105 -19.99 41.31 4.29
N ASN A 106 -19.08 42.27 4.48
CA ASN A 106 -17.80 42.27 3.78
C ASN A 106 -16.87 41.21 4.37
N LEU A 107 -16.12 40.52 3.51
CA LEU A 107 -15.18 39.46 3.88
C LEU A 107 -13.76 39.91 3.55
N TYR A 108 -12.89 39.97 4.56
CA TYR A 108 -11.50 40.40 4.42
C TYR A 108 -10.53 39.35 4.95
N LEU A 109 -9.43 39.15 4.23
CA LEU A 109 -8.31 38.30 4.61
C LEU A 109 -7.15 39.15 5.15
N VAL A 110 -6.60 38.77 6.30
CA VAL A 110 -5.46 39.49 6.88
C VAL A 110 -4.15 39.15 6.18
N ASP A 111 -3.52 40.16 5.60
CA ASP A 111 -2.20 40.03 4.96
C ASP A 111 -1.09 39.81 6.00
N GLY A 112 -0.38 38.68 5.90
CA GLY A 112 0.63 38.22 6.87
C GLY A 112 0.07 37.56 8.14
N GLY A 113 -1.24 37.31 8.22
CA GLY A 113 -1.87 36.44 9.22
C GLY A 113 -1.64 36.84 10.70
N PHE A 114 -1.63 35.82 11.58
CA PHE A 114 -1.48 35.96 13.03
C PHE A 114 -0.17 36.64 13.43
N GLU A 115 0.92 36.33 12.72
CA GLU A 115 2.24 36.91 12.96
C GLU A 115 2.24 38.42 12.72
N ALA A 116 1.59 38.90 11.66
CA ALA A 116 1.46 40.33 11.41
C ALA A 116 0.55 41.05 12.42
N LEU A 117 -0.52 40.39 12.88
CA LEU A 117 -1.44 40.97 13.88
C LEU A 117 -0.79 41.07 15.26
N ARG A 118 -0.10 40.04 15.74
CA ARG A 118 0.47 40.02 17.11
C ARG A 118 1.56 41.07 17.34
N GLU A 119 2.17 41.60 16.27
CA GLU A 119 3.11 42.72 16.37
C GLU A 119 2.44 44.02 16.79
N ARG A 120 1.11 44.13 16.59
CA ARG A 120 0.35 45.37 16.76
C ARG A 120 -0.77 45.27 17.79
N PHE A 121 -1.40 44.11 17.90
CA PHE A 121 -2.51 43.85 18.81
C PHE A 121 -2.07 43.00 20.02
N GLY A 122 -2.85 43.04 21.10
CA GLY A 122 -2.60 42.21 22.27
C GLY A 122 -3.01 40.75 22.03
N VAL A 123 -2.18 39.80 22.47
CA VAL A 123 -2.49 38.37 22.47
C VAL A 123 -3.01 37.98 23.87
N THR A 124 -4.10 37.23 23.92
CA THR A 124 -4.67 36.70 25.16
C THR A 124 -4.97 35.21 25.04
N ASN A 125 -5.04 34.54 26.19
CA ASN A 125 -5.52 33.15 26.32
C ASN A 125 -6.86 33.11 27.07
N ASP A 126 -7.42 34.27 27.41
CA ASP A 126 -8.71 34.37 28.08
C ASP A 126 -9.80 33.86 27.12
N PRO A 127 -10.67 32.94 27.55
CA PRO A 127 -11.70 32.40 26.67
C PRO A 127 -12.68 33.50 26.28
N ILE A 128 -12.98 33.59 24.98
CA ILE A 128 -14.10 34.37 24.47
C ILE A 128 -15.30 33.43 24.39
N GLU A 129 -16.33 33.73 25.17
CA GLU A 129 -17.64 33.09 25.07
C GLU A 129 -18.56 34.05 24.30
N PRO A 130 -18.67 33.93 22.96
CA PRO A 130 -19.57 34.77 22.19
C PRO A 130 -21.02 34.53 22.63
N GLU A 131 -21.83 35.59 22.63
CA GLU A 131 -23.28 35.42 22.74
C GLU A 131 -23.80 34.88 21.40
N PRO A 132 -24.52 33.73 21.37
CA PRO A 132 -24.97 33.15 20.12
C PRO A 132 -25.85 34.13 19.31
N ALA A 133 -25.58 34.20 18.02
CA ALA A 133 -26.30 35.03 17.07
C ALA A 133 -27.22 34.18 16.18
N VAL A 134 -28.07 34.86 15.41
CA VAL A 134 -28.82 34.21 14.33
C VAL A 134 -28.03 34.38 13.05
N TYR A 135 -27.65 33.26 12.45
CA TYR A 135 -27.14 33.16 11.09
C TYR A 135 -28.20 32.44 10.25
N ASP A 136 -28.39 32.85 8.99
CA ASP A 136 -29.31 32.22 8.03
C ASP A 136 -28.48 31.85 6.79
N ALA A 137 -28.08 30.58 6.69
CA ALA A 137 -27.22 30.13 5.59
C ALA A 137 -28.04 29.87 4.33
N SER A 138 -27.54 30.35 3.18
CA SER A 138 -28.15 30.10 1.88
C SER A 138 -27.91 28.67 1.41
N GLU A 139 -28.61 28.18 0.37
CA GLU A 139 -28.09 27.03 -0.37
C GLU A 139 -26.76 27.42 -1.05
N PRO A 140 -25.80 26.48 -1.21
CA PRO A 140 -24.54 26.76 -1.88
C PRO A 140 -24.75 27.45 -3.23
N ASP A 141 -24.06 28.56 -3.45
CA ASP A 141 -24.09 29.26 -4.74
C ASP A 141 -23.48 28.37 -5.83
N GLY A 142 -24.35 27.77 -6.66
CA GLY A 142 -23.95 26.93 -7.80
C GLY A 142 -23.21 27.67 -8.91
N GLN A 143 -23.01 29.00 -8.81
CA GLN A 143 -22.08 29.72 -9.68
C GLN A 143 -20.64 29.71 -9.15
N LEU A 144 -20.44 29.51 -7.85
CA LEU A 144 -19.12 29.47 -7.21
C LEU A 144 -18.56 28.05 -7.12
N VAL A 145 -19.43 27.06 -6.89
CA VAL A 145 -19.06 25.65 -6.76
C VAL A 145 -19.32 24.94 -8.08
N ALA A 146 -18.25 24.48 -8.73
CA ALA A 146 -18.32 23.64 -9.92
C ALA A 146 -18.37 22.17 -9.52
N ASP A 147 -19.23 21.39 -10.18
CA ASP A 147 -19.23 19.93 -10.09
C ASP A 147 -18.33 19.30 -11.17
N ARG A 148 -18.30 17.97 -11.22
CA ARG A 148 -17.50 17.25 -12.22
C ARG A 148 -17.96 17.52 -13.65
N GLU A 149 -19.27 17.59 -13.90
CA GLU A 149 -19.81 17.86 -15.25
C GLU A 149 -19.41 19.26 -15.71
N ASP A 150 -19.41 20.24 -14.81
CA ASP A 150 -18.93 21.60 -15.08
C ASP A 150 -17.44 21.61 -15.48
N VAL A 151 -16.60 20.83 -14.80
CA VAL A 151 -15.17 20.70 -15.13
C VAL A 151 -14.97 20.00 -16.47
N GLU A 152 -15.71 18.92 -16.73
CA GLU A 152 -15.67 18.23 -18.04
C GLU A 152 -16.05 19.20 -19.18
N ALA A 153 -17.07 20.04 -18.97
CA ALA A 153 -17.43 21.08 -19.92
C ALA A 153 -16.33 22.15 -20.09
N ALA A 154 -15.70 22.59 -18.99
CA ALA A 154 -14.60 23.56 -19.02
C ALA A 154 -13.35 23.01 -19.75
N VAL A 155 -13.09 21.70 -19.66
CA VAL A 155 -12.00 21.04 -20.39
C VAL A 155 -12.22 21.07 -21.91
N GLU A 156 -13.48 21.00 -22.34
CA GLU A 156 -13.86 21.03 -23.76
C GLU A 156 -14.00 22.45 -24.34
N ASP A 157 -14.07 23.48 -23.48
CA ASP A 157 -14.23 24.88 -23.87
C ASP A 157 -12.87 25.59 -24.01
N GLU A 158 -12.58 26.12 -25.20
CA GLU A 158 -11.33 26.84 -25.47
C GLU A 158 -11.26 28.23 -24.79
N GLU A 159 -12.39 28.76 -24.33
CA GLU A 159 -12.47 30.08 -23.69
C GLU A 159 -12.38 30.02 -22.15
N THR A 160 -12.59 28.85 -21.54
CA THR A 160 -12.54 28.64 -20.09
C THR A 160 -11.18 28.04 -19.68
N LEU A 161 -10.56 28.57 -18.62
CA LEU A 161 -9.33 28.00 -18.06
C LEU A 161 -9.59 27.18 -16.81
N VAL A 162 -9.25 25.90 -16.87
CA VAL A 162 -9.09 25.07 -15.68
C VAL A 162 -7.71 25.38 -15.08
N VAL A 163 -7.63 25.70 -13.79
CA VAL A 163 -6.38 26.11 -13.15
C VAL A 163 -6.06 25.21 -11.97
N ASP A 164 -4.89 24.60 -12.02
CA ASP A 164 -4.34 23.77 -10.97
C ASP A 164 -3.52 24.61 -9.99
N THR A 165 -4.01 24.75 -8.76
CA THR A 165 -3.34 25.60 -7.76
C THR A 165 -2.27 24.89 -6.94
N ARG A 166 -1.85 23.70 -7.37
CA ARG A 166 -0.82 22.88 -6.72
C ARG A 166 0.58 23.22 -7.25
N THR A 167 1.60 22.60 -6.67
CA THR A 167 3.00 22.83 -7.08
C THR A 167 3.25 22.35 -8.51
N ALA A 168 4.28 22.89 -9.18
CA ALA A 168 4.65 22.46 -10.53
C ALA A 168 4.97 20.96 -10.60
N ALA A 169 5.58 20.41 -9.56
CA ALA A 169 5.85 18.98 -9.46
C ALA A 169 4.57 18.14 -9.39
N GLU A 170 3.56 18.58 -8.63
CA GLU A 170 2.26 17.91 -8.58
C GLU A 170 1.52 17.97 -9.93
N TYR A 171 1.58 19.11 -10.62
CA TYR A 171 0.95 19.33 -11.92
C TYR A 171 1.59 18.51 -13.05
N ASP A 172 2.93 18.54 -13.18
CA ASP A 172 3.67 17.81 -14.22
C ASP A 172 3.38 16.31 -14.15
N HIS A 173 3.02 15.85 -12.96
CA HIS A 173 2.76 14.45 -12.67
C HIS A 173 1.35 14.00 -13.06
N SER A 174 0.32 14.80 -12.76
CA SER A 174 -1.01 14.72 -13.38
C SER A 174 -1.83 15.94 -13.03
N HIS A 175 -2.70 16.29 -13.95
CA HIS A 175 -3.64 17.39 -13.87
C HIS A 175 -4.92 16.97 -14.61
N VAL A 176 -6.03 17.63 -14.29
CA VAL A 176 -7.20 17.67 -15.18
C VAL A 176 -6.72 18.11 -16.56
N PRO A 177 -7.13 17.46 -17.67
CA PRO A 177 -6.71 17.85 -19.01
C PRO A 177 -6.91 19.35 -19.26
N THR A 178 -6.09 19.94 -20.13
CA THR A 178 -6.07 21.38 -20.48
C THR A 178 -5.79 22.36 -19.34
N ALA A 179 -5.67 21.89 -18.09
CA ALA A 179 -5.43 22.76 -16.96
C ALA A 179 -4.11 23.55 -17.09
N VAL A 180 -4.06 24.72 -16.47
CA VAL A 180 -2.84 25.55 -16.38
C VAL A 180 -2.33 25.56 -14.94
N GLN A 181 -1.03 25.35 -14.76
CA GLN A 181 -0.41 25.33 -13.42
C GLN A 181 -0.21 26.73 -12.85
N LEU A 182 -0.74 26.99 -11.65
CA LEU A 182 -0.57 28.24 -10.92
C LEU A 182 -0.61 28.03 -9.40
N SER A 183 0.53 27.64 -8.81
CA SER A 183 0.65 27.44 -7.36
C SER A 183 0.27 28.70 -6.59
N TRP A 184 -0.51 28.55 -5.52
CA TRP A 184 -0.86 29.62 -4.59
C TRP A 184 0.38 30.33 -4.01
N GLU A 185 1.49 29.59 -3.85
CA GLU A 185 2.79 30.11 -3.36
C GLU A 185 3.37 31.21 -4.24
N THR A 186 2.92 31.29 -5.50
CA THR A 186 3.38 32.30 -6.46
C THR A 186 2.97 33.71 -6.03
N PHE A 187 1.90 33.83 -5.24
CA PHE A 187 1.30 35.09 -4.82
C PHE A 187 1.83 35.61 -3.50
N VAL A 188 2.56 34.81 -2.72
CA VAL A 188 3.05 35.22 -1.39
C VAL A 188 4.57 35.33 -1.33
N ASP A 189 5.07 36.19 -0.46
CA ASP A 189 6.50 36.30 -0.15
C ASP A 189 6.93 35.33 0.98
N GLU A 190 8.21 35.41 1.39
CA GLU A 190 8.79 34.55 2.44
C GLU A 190 8.17 34.76 3.83
N ASP A 191 7.50 35.89 4.05
CA ASP A 191 6.79 36.23 5.28
C ASP A 191 5.28 35.88 5.19
N GLY A 192 4.84 35.26 4.09
CA GLY A 192 3.45 34.90 3.85
C GLY A 192 2.56 36.10 3.52
N ARG A 193 3.14 37.21 3.04
CA ARG A 193 2.39 38.39 2.60
C ARG A 193 2.10 38.35 1.11
N LEU A 194 0.99 38.94 0.69
CA LEU A 194 0.64 39.10 -0.71
C LEU A 194 1.69 39.94 -1.44
N ARG A 195 2.21 39.42 -2.55
CA ARG A 195 3.15 40.13 -3.41
C ARG A 195 2.47 41.33 -4.08
N PRO A 196 3.21 42.40 -4.43
CA PRO A 196 2.65 43.55 -5.12
C PRO A 196 1.95 43.15 -6.43
N VAL A 197 0.83 43.81 -6.74
CA VAL A 197 0.02 43.54 -7.95
C VAL A 197 0.87 43.61 -9.22
N ASP A 198 1.82 44.54 -9.32
CA ASP A 198 2.72 44.69 -10.46
C ASP A 198 3.74 43.54 -10.62
N GLU A 199 3.90 42.70 -9.60
CA GLU A 199 4.66 41.44 -9.68
C GLU A 199 3.76 40.23 -10.02
N ILE A 200 2.46 40.29 -9.70
CA ILE A 200 1.49 39.20 -9.92
C ILE A 200 0.92 39.25 -11.35
N GLU A 201 0.51 40.41 -11.86
CA GLU A 201 -0.12 40.55 -13.18
C GLU A 201 0.69 39.88 -14.31
N PRO A 202 2.03 40.07 -14.42
CA PRO A 202 2.80 39.43 -15.50
C PRO A 202 2.78 37.89 -15.45
N ILE A 203 2.66 37.30 -14.25
CA ILE A 203 2.64 35.85 -14.04
C ILE A 203 1.31 35.25 -14.52
N LEU A 204 0.22 35.98 -14.30
CA LEU A 204 -1.13 35.64 -14.77
C LEU A 204 -1.22 35.76 -16.30
N ASP A 205 -0.71 36.88 -16.86
CA ASP A 205 -0.66 37.11 -18.31
C ASP A 205 0.09 35.98 -19.04
N GLU A 206 1.24 35.53 -18.50
CA GLU A 206 2.03 34.42 -19.06
C GLU A 206 1.27 33.09 -19.09
N ARG A 207 0.25 32.94 -18.25
CA ARG A 207 -0.62 31.76 -18.11
C ARG A 207 -1.96 31.90 -18.84
N GLY A 208 -2.17 33.01 -19.54
CA GLY A 208 -3.41 33.28 -20.28
C GLY A 208 -4.58 33.74 -19.41
N LEU A 209 -4.33 34.12 -18.16
CA LEU A 209 -5.35 34.63 -17.24
C LEU A 209 -5.48 36.14 -17.40
N SER A 210 -6.70 36.61 -17.70
CA SER A 210 -7.10 38.01 -17.59
C SER A 210 -8.43 38.10 -16.84
N PRO A 211 -8.80 39.28 -16.30
CA PRO A 211 -10.06 39.45 -15.55
C PRO A 211 -11.33 39.04 -16.30
N GLU A 212 -11.28 38.97 -17.63
CA GLU A 212 -12.37 38.52 -18.50
C GLU A 212 -12.40 37.01 -18.76
N THR A 213 -11.36 36.28 -18.38
CA THR A 213 -11.25 34.82 -18.58
C THR A 213 -12.10 34.10 -17.53
N PRO A 214 -13.05 33.22 -17.93
CA PRO A 214 -13.70 32.29 -17.02
C PRO A 214 -12.69 31.29 -16.46
N VAL A 215 -12.70 31.10 -15.13
CA VAL A 215 -11.72 30.24 -14.44
C VAL A 215 -12.41 29.20 -13.56
N VAL A 216 -12.00 27.94 -13.70
CA VAL A 216 -12.35 26.86 -12.76
C VAL A 216 -11.09 26.44 -11.99
N LEU A 217 -11.03 26.78 -10.71
CA LEU A 217 -9.90 26.42 -9.84
C LEU A 217 -10.06 25.01 -9.27
N TYR A 218 -8.96 24.25 -9.17
CA TYR A 218 -8.94 23.01 -8.40
C TYR A 218 -7.61 22.79 -7.69
N CYS A 219 -7.60 21.91 -6.67
CA CYS A 219 -6.36 21.40 -6.07
C CYS A 219 -6.51 19.92 -5.69
N ASN A 220 -6.23 19.54 -4.43
CA ASN A 220 -6.50 18.18 -3.93
C ASN A 220 -7.78 18.12 -3.08
N THR A 221 -8.02 19.14 -2.23
CA THR A 221 -9.09 19.15 -1.20
C THR A 221 -9.67 20.55 -0.98
N ALA A 222 -9.78 21.35 -2.04
CA ALA A 222 -10.29 22.74 -2.02
C ALA A 222 -9.58 23.78 -1.10
N ARG A 223 -8.55 23.39 -0.34
CA ARG A 223 -7.81 24.30 0.54
C ARG A 223 -6.99 25.34 -0.22
N ARG A 224 -6.04 24.90 -1.05
CA ARG A 224 -5.06 25.78 -1.74
C ARG A 224 -5.74 26.70 -2.76
N LEU A 225 -6.79 26.20 -3.40
CA LEU A 225 -7.54 26.97 -4.38
C LEU A 225 -8.27 28.16 -3.75
N SER A 226 -8.59 28.10 -2.45
CA SER A 226 -9.33 29.16 -1.78
C SER A 226 -8.51 30.45 -1.69
N HIS A 227 -7.20 30.32 -1.44
CA HIS A 227 -6.28 31.46 -1.46
C HIS A 227 -6.17 32.07 -2.86
N THR A 228 -5.95 31.24 -3.88
CA THR A 228 -5.92 31.72 -5.28
C THR A 228 -7.24 32.39 -5.68
N PHE A 229 -8.39 31.85 -5.25
CA PHE A 229 -9.70 32.46 -5.48
C PHE A 229 -9.77 33.89 -4.91
N THR A 230 -9.32 34.09 -3.67
CA THR A 230 -9.38 35.43 -3.05
C THR A 230 -8.37 36.40 -3.67
N VAL A 231 -7.19 35.93 -4.12
CA VAL A 231 -6.25 36.75 -4.91
C VAL A 231 -6.85 37.16 -6.25
N LEU A 232 -7.44 36.25 -7.02
CA LEU A 232 -8.08 36.59 -8.30
C LEU A 232 -9.23 37.57 -8.08
N THR A 233 -9.98 37.42 -6.99
CA THR A 233 -11.05 38.37 -6.65
C THR A 233 -10.50 39.75 -6.31
N GLU A 234 -9.41 39.86 -5.54
CA GLU A 234 -8.71 41.14 -5.28
C GLU A 234 -8.30 41.84 -6.58
N LEU A 235 -7.89 41.06 -7.58
CA LEU A 235 -7.48 41.54 -8.90
C LEU A 235 -8.66 41.82 -9.85
N GLY A 236 -9.90 41.62 -9.42
CA GLY A 236 -11.11 41.94 -10.17
C GLY A 236 -11.58 40.88 -11.15
N TYR A 237 -11.20 39.61 -10.97
CA TYR A 237 -11.76 38.49 -11.73
C TYR A 237 -13.19 38.21 -11.22
N GLU A 238 -14.18 38.31 -12.11
CA GLU A 238 -15.60 38.17 -11.74
C GLU A 238 -16.18 36.78 -12.01
N ASP A 239 -15.56 36.02 -12.93
CA ASP A 239 -16.02 34.69 -13.38
C ASP A 239 -15.05 33.60 -12.92
N VAL A 240 -15.05 33.35 -11.60
CA VAL A 240 -14.22 32.32 -10.97
C VAL A 240 -15.12 31.37 -10.21
N SER A 241 -15.03 30.08 -10.55
CA SER A 241 -15.62 28.98 -9.80
C SER A 241 -14.52 28.04 -9.31
N PHE A 242 -14.85 27.11 -8.42
CA PHE A 242 -13.92 26.10 -7.97
C PHE A 242 -14.54 24.71 -7.95
N TYR A 243 -13.76 23.74 -8.42
CA TYR A 243 -14.11 22.33 -8.36
C TYR A 243 -13.74 21.78 -6.99
N GLU A 244 -14.75 21.66 -6.16
CA GLU A 244 -14.55 21.28 -4.77
C GLU A 244 -14.00 19.86 -4.63
N GLY A 245 -14.60 18.91 -5.38
CA GLY A 245 -14.14 17.53 -5.46
C GLY A 245 -12.67 17.42 -5.87
N SER A 246 -12.18 18.43 -6.58
CA SER A 246 -10.77 18.63 -6.92
C SER A 246 -10.20 17.43 -7.71
N LEU A 247 -8.87 17.31 -7.84
CA LEU A 247 -8.31 16.20 -8.59
C LEU A 247 -8.64 14.84 -7.96
N THR A 248 -8.89 14.81 -6.66
CA THR A 248 -9.26 13.59 -5.93
C THR A 248 -10.59 13.02 -6.45
N ASP A 249 -11.63 13.84 -6.58
CA ASP A 249 -12.90 13.43 -7.20
C ASP A 249 -12.72 13.05 -8.68
N TRP A 250 -11.88 13.78 -9.41
CA TRP A 250 -11.59 13.49 -10.81
C TRP A 250 -11.05 12.06 -11.04
N VAL A 251 -10.24 11.54 -10.10
CA VAL A 251 -9.51 10.26 -10.22
C VAL A 251 -10.02 9.13 -9.31
N ARG A 252 -11.12 9.35 -8.55
CA ARG A 252 -11.59 8.48 -7.46
C ARG A 252 -12.26 7.17 -7.90
N ALA A 253 -12.36 6.24 -6.95
CA ALA A 253 -12.93 4.89 -7.10
C ALA A 253 -14.43 4.81 -7.38
N GLU A 254 -15.16 5.90 -7.13
CA GLU A 254 -16.62 5.94 -7.25
C GLU A 254 -17.09 6.10 -8.70
N SER A 255 -16.17 6.22 -9.66
CA SER A 255 -16.49 6.06 -11.08
C SER A 255 -16.94 4.62 -11.37
N ASP A 256 -18.01 4.51 -12.16
CA ASP A 256 -18.54 3.27 -12.73
C ASP A 256 -17.48 2.41 -13.44
N ASP A 257 -16.38 3.01 -13.91
CA ASP A 257 -15.30 2.31 -14.59
C ASP A 257 -14.46 1.43 -13.63
N TRP A 258 -14.49 1.74 -12.33
CA TRP A 258 -13.76 1.04 -11.28
C TRP A 258 -14.64 0.10 -10.45
N ASP A 259 -15.93 -0.02 -10.76
CA ASP A 259 -16.80 -1.04 -10.20
C ASP A 259 -16.32 -2.45 -10.66
N PRO A 260 -15.84 -3.29 -9.73
CA PRO A 260 -15.27 -4.58 -10.09
C PRO A 260 -16.33 -5.58 -10.56
N GLU A 261 -17.57 -5.52 -10.04
CA GLU A 261 -18.66 -6.42 -10.45
C GLU A 261 -19.12 -6.06 -11.86
N ARG A 262 -19.30 -4.77 -12.14
CA ARG A 262 -19.63 -4.31 -13.48
C ARG A 262 -18.54 -4.65 -14.49
N LEU A 263 -17.26 -4.45 -14.14
CA LEU A 263 -16.15 -4.83 -15.02
C LEU A 263 -16.15 -6.33 -15.29
N TYR A 264 -16.39 -7.15 -14.25
CA TYR A 264 -16.47 -8.59 -14.36
C TYR A 264 -17.58 -9.03 -15.32
N GLU A 265 -18.79 -8.50 -15.20
CA GLU A 265 -19.91 -8.78 -16.11
C GLU A 265 -19.60 -8.34 -17.55
N ARG A 266 -19.04 -7.15 -17.72
CA ARG A 266 -18.65 -6.62 -19.03
C ARG A 266 -17.58 -7.49 -19.70
N VAL A 267 -16.62 -8.01 -18.93
CA VAL A 267 -15.63 -8.95 -19.46
C VAL A 267 -16.28 -10.28 -19.81
N ARG A 268 -17.24 -10.80 -19.04
CA ARG A 268 -18.01 -12.00 -19.43
C ARG A 268 -18.70 -11.84 -20.80
N GLU A 269 -19.24 -10.65 -21.09
CA GLU A 269 -19.89 -10.35 -22.38
C GLU A 269 -18.91 -10.25 -23.56
N VAL A 270 -17.75 -9.63 -23.33
CA VAL A 270 -16.77 -9.33 -24.38
C VAL A 270 -15.80 -10.48 -24.61
N ALA A 271 -15.49 -11.27 -23.58
CA ALA A 271 -14.54 -12.38 -23.61
C ALA A 271 -14.68 -13.32 -24.83
N PRO A 272 -15.89 -13.77 -25.24
CA PRO A 272 -16.05 -14.65 -26.40
C PRO A 272 -15.60 -14.04 -27.74
N GLN A 273 -15.41 -12.73 -27.81
CA GLN A 273 -14.92 -12.02 -29.00
C GLN A 273 -13.39 -12.00 -29.09
N GLY A 274 -12.70 -12.42 -28.02
CA GLY A 274 -11.26 -12.59 -27.93
C GLY A 274 -10.47 -11.36 -27.47
N PHE A 275 -9.16 -11.56 -27.27
CA PHE A 275 -8.26 -10.60 -26.64
C PHE A 275 -8.31 -9.18 -27.23
N GLU A 276 -8.33 -9.04 -28.57
CA GLU A 276 -8.35 -7.74 -29.25
C GLU A 276 -9.66 -6.96 -29.05
N ALA A 277 -10.76 -7.64 -28.66
CA ALA A 277 -12.03 -6.99 -28.41
C ALA A 277 -12.05 -6.22 -27.08
N LEU A 278 -11.21 -6.61 -26.11
CA LEU A 278 -11.17 -5.95 -24.80
C LEU A 278 -10.93 -4.44 -24.91
N PRO A 279 -9.82 -3.94 -25.49
CA PRO A 279 -9.60 -2.50 -25.60
C PRO A 279 -10.60 -1.81 -26.54
N ARG A 280 -11.13 -2.53 -27.54
CA ARG A 280 -12.09 -1.98 -28.50
C ARG A 280 -13.47 -1.73 -27.89
N GLU A 281 -13.95 -2.64 -27.05
CA GLU A 281 -15.30 -2.60 -26.46
C GLU A 281 -15.34 -2.00 -25.06
N LEU A 282 -14.20 -2.04 -24.33
CA LEU A 282 -14.12 -1.61 -22.93
C LEU A 282 -13.22 -0.39 -22.73
N GLY A 283 -12.47 0.07 -23.73
CA GLY A 283 -11.57 1.22 -23.65
C GLY A 283 -10.08 0.83 -23.62
N GLU A 284 -9.20 1.71 -24.13
CA GLU A 284 -7.76 1.40 -24.30
C GLU A 284 -7.03 1.11 -22.98
N ASP A 285 -7.53 1.65 -21.87
CA ASP A 285 -6.98 1.51 -20.52
C ASP A 285 -7.39 0.20 -19.81
N VAL A 286 -8.29 -0.59 -20.41
CA VAL A 286 -8.93 -1.75 -19.77
C VAL A 286 -7.94 -2.73 -19.16
N PHE A 287 -6.77 -2.95 -19.75
CA PHE A 287 -5.76 -3.87 -19.23
C PHE A 287 -5.25 -3.48 -17.83
N GLY A 288 -5.30 -2.19 -17.47
CA GLY A 288 -5.03 -1.72 -16.11
C GLY A 288 -6.16 -2.07 -15.14
N ARG A 289 -7.41 -1.92 -15.59
CA ARG A 289 -8.63 -2.24 -14.83
C ARG A 289 -8.84 -3.74 -14.62
N LEU A 290 -8.45 -4.58 -15.59
CA LEU A 290 -8.52 -6.04 -15.49
C LEU A 290 -7.79 -6.62 -14.27
N HIS A 291 -6.81 -5.89 -13.72
CA HIS A 291 -6.18 -6.28 -12.46
C HIS A 291 -7.17 -6.41 -11.31
N LEU A 292 -8.27 -5.64 -11.30
CA LEU A 292 -9.33 -5.71 -10.28
C LEU A 292 -10.11 -7.00 -10.32
N ILE A 293 -10.11 -7.71 -11.43
CA ILE A 293 -10.77 -9.02 -11.55
C ILE A 293 -9.75 -10.15 -11.69
N GLY A 294 -8.53 -9.91 -11.20
CA GLY A 294 -7.48 -10.92 -11.08
C GLY A 294 -6.71 -11.21 -12.37
N LEU A 295 -6.90 -10.44 -13.44
CA LEU A 295 -6.27 -10.67 -14.74
C LEU A 295 -5.10 -9.72 -14.99
N TYR A 296 -3.91 -10.28 -15.19
CA TYR A 296 -2.73 -9.54 -15.63
C TYR A 296 -2.30 -9.98 -17.02
N THR A 297 -2.04 -9.02 -17.90
CA THR A 297 -1.29 -9.35 -19.11
C THR A 297 0.10 -9.87 -18.76
N GLN A 298 0.55 -10.92 -19.45
CA GLN A 298 1.89 -11.48 -19.29
C GLN A 298 2.80 -11.12 -20.47
N LYS A 299 4.06 -11.57 -20.47
CA LYS A 299 5.02 -11.30 -21.56
C LYS A 299 4.55 -11.79 -22.93
N GLN A 300 3.76 -12.85 -22.94
CA GLN A 300 3.20 -13.46 -24.14
C GLN A 300 1.83 -12.84 -24.44
N ASP A 301 1.72 -12.19 -25.59
CA ASP A 301 0.50 -11.50 -26.02
C ASP A 301 -0.67 -12.48 -26.21
N GLY A 302 -1.89 -12.04 -25.92
CA GLY A 302 -3.09 -12.87 -26.02
C GLY A 302 -3.40 -13.72 -24.78
N TYR A 303 -2.48 -13.77 -23.81
CA TYR A 303 -2.62 -14.58 -22.59
C TYR A 303 -2.57 -13.73 -21.32
N PHE A 304 -3.15 -14.27 -20.26
CA PHE A 304 -3.20 -13.67 -18.93
C PHE A 304 -2.59 -14.59 -17.87
N MET A 305 -2.02 -13.95 -16.86
CA MET A 305 -1.93 -14.54 -15.53
C MET A 305 -3.26 -14.31 -14.82
N LEU A 306 -3.84 -15.38 -14.29
CA LEU A 306 -5.01 -15.38 -13.44
C LEU A 306 -4.57 -15.48 -11.98
N ARG A 307 -4.97 -14.50 -11.15
CA ARG A 307 -4.78 -14.55 -9.69
C ARG A 307 -6.12 -14.79 -9.01
N THR A 308 -6.12 -15.75 -8.09
CA THR A 308 -7.28 -16.08 -7.24
C THR A 308 -7.06 -15.56 -5.83
N LYS A 309 -8.09 -14.95 -5.24
CA LYS A 309 -8.10 -14.49 -3.84
C LYS A 309 -8.47 -15.68 -2.96
N VAL A 310 -7.67 -15.92 -1.92
CA VAL A 310 -7.80 -17.05 -1.00
C VAL A 310 -7.55 -16.51 0.41
N PRO A 311 -8.53 -15.85 1.03
CA PRO A 311 -8.37 -15.26 2.37
C PRO A 311 -7.80 -16.30 3.35
N ASN A 312 -6.86 -15.87 4.20
CA ASN A 312 -6.13 -16.72 5.14
C ASN A 312 -5.29 -17.85 4.51
N GLY A 313 -5.29 -17.98 3.18
CA GLY A 313 -4.71 -19.11 2.48
C GLY A 313 -5.49 -20.40 2.58
N VAL A 314 -6.75 -20.37 3.05
CA VAL A 314 -7.53 -21.58 3.31
C VAL A 314 -8.31 -22.00 2.05
N LEU A 315 -8.13 -23.26 1.65
CA LEU A 315 -8.88 -23.89 0.57
C LEU A 315 -9.56 -25.15 1.09
N THR A 316 -10.83 -25.31 0.75
CA THR A 316 -11.48 -26.62 0.81
C THR A 316 -10.94 -27.53 -0.30
N ALA A 317 -11.04 -28.85 -0.11
CA ALA A 317 -10.65 -29.82 -1.13
C ALA A 317 -11.42 -29.62 -2.45
N ALA A 318 -12.70 -29.23 -2.40
CA ALA A 318 -13.49 -28.92 -3.59
C ALA A 318 -12.93 -27.72 -4.37
N GLN A 319 -12.53 -26.66 -3.67
CA GLN A 319 -11.91 -25.48 -4.28
C GLN A 319 -10.54 -25.82 -4.88
N ALA A 320 -9.69 -26.53 -4.14
CA ALA A 320 -8.37 -26.96 -4.62
C ALA A 320 -8.47 -27.86 -5.86
N ARG A 321 -9.38 -28.83 -5.85
CA ARG A 321 -9.67 -29.71 -6.98
C ARG A 321 -10.11 -28.93 -8.21
N THR A 322 -11.11 -28.06 -8.05
CA THR A 322 -11.64 -27.23 -9.15
C THR A 322 -10.55 -26.36 -9.76
N TYR A 323 -9.72 -25.73 -8.92
CA TYR A 323 -8.59 -24.93 -9.39
C TYR A 323 -7.56 -25.78 -10.15
N GLY A 324 -7.20 -26.96 -9.64
CA GLY A 324 -6.27 -27.87 -10.30
C GLY A 324 -6.78 -28.34 -11.68
N GLU A 325 -8.07 -28.68 -11.78
CA GLU A 325 -8.71 -29.03 -13.05
C GLU A 325 -8.70 -27.87 -14.05
N ILE A 326 -8.96 -26.64 -13.58
CA ILE A 326 -8.89 -25.43 -14.40
C ILE A 326 -7.48 -25.19 -14.94
N VAL A 327 -6.44 -25.42 -14.13
CA VAL A 327 -5.06 -25.28 -14.57
C VAL A 327 -4.74 -26.26 -15.70
N ASP A 328 -5.16 -27.52 -15.54
CA ASP A 328 -4.90 -28.56 -16.53
C ASP A 328 -5.71 -28.39 -17.82
N GLU A 329 -6.87 -27.74 -17.77
CA GLU A 329 -7.74 -27.55 -18.94
C GLU A 329 -7.47 -26.23 -19.68
N PHE A 330 -7.28 -25.12 -18.94
CA PHE A 330 -7.28 -23.77 -19.50
C PHE A 330 -5.95 -23.01 -19.36
N ALA A 331 -5.02 -23.47 -18.52
CA ALA A 331 -3.81 -22.74 -18.16
C ALA A 331 -2.52 -23.43 -18.65
N ARG A 332 -2.52 -23.85 -19.93
CA ARG A 332 -1.43 -24.61 -20.55
C ARG A 332 -0.69 -23.83 -21.63
N ALA A 333 0.63 -23.93 -21.62
CA ALA A 333 1.50 -23.36 -22.65
C ALA A 333 1.12 -23.90 -24.03
N PRO A 334 0.88 -23.03 -25.03
CA PRO A 334 0.61 -23.48 -26.39
C PRO A 334 1.90 -23.96 -27.07
N ALA A 335 1.75 -24.72 -28.15
CA ALA A 335 2.87 -25.30 -28.89
C ALA A 335 3.89 -24.26 -29.41
N GLU A 336 3.43 -23.05 -29.74
CA GLU A 336 4.29 -21.95 -30.20
C GLU A 336 5.22 -21.39 -29.12
N TYR A 337 4.87 -21.59 -27.85
CA TYR A 337 5.69 -21.26 -26.68
C TYR A 337 6.29 -22.50 -26.01
N GLY A 338 6.45 -23.59 -26.78
CA GLY A 338 7.13 -24.81 -26.34
C GLY A 338 6.19 -25.95 -25.93
N GLY A 339 4.90 -25.70 -25.74
CA GLY A 339 3.96 -26.73 -25.28
C GLY A 339 4.52 -27.48 -24.08
N THR A 340 4.40 -28.81 -24.07
CA THR A 340 4.91 -29.68 -23.00
C THR A 340 6.41 -29.56 -22.72
N GLU A 341 7.18 -28.91 -23.58
CA GLU A 341 8.62 -28.65 -23.40
C GLU A 341 8.91 -27.23 -22.86
N GLN A 342 7.89 -26.41 -22.60
CA GLN A 342 8.04 -25.03 -22.13
C GLN A 342 8.82 -24.95 -20.81
N ASN A 343 8.52 -25.87 -19.88
CA ASN A 343 9.24 -26.00 -18.63
C ASN A 343 9.76 -27.44 -18.46
N ALA A 344 11.06 -27.59 -18.19
CA ALA A 344 11.69 -28.91 -18.10
C ALA A 344 11.21 -29.74 -16.88
N GLU A 345 10.77 -29.08 -15.81
CA GLU A 345 10.34 -29.70 -14.56
C GLU A 345 8.82 -29.91 -14.52
N PHE A 346 8.05 -28.94 -15.02
CA PHE A 346 6.60 -28.91 -14.86
C PHE A 346 5.82 -29.07 -16.18
N GLY A 347 6.48 -29.09 -17.33
CA GLY A 347 5.82 -29.24 -18.63
C GLY A 347 5.17 -27.94 -19.10
N ASP A 348 3.89 -28.00 -19.47
CA ASP A 348 3.10 -26.89 -20.02
C ASP A 348 2.05 -26.30 -19.08
N GLY A 349 1.64 -26.99 -18.02
CA GLY A 349 0.56 -26.54 -17.14
C GLY A 349 0.98 -26.61 -15.68
N PHE A 350 0.98 -25.47 -15.00
CA PHE A 350 1.32 -25.40 -13.59
C PHE A 350 0.71 -24.15 -12.95
N LEU A 351 0.64 -24.20 -11.62
CA LEU A 351 0.21 -23.13 -10.76
C LEU A 351 1.28 -22.74 -9.75
N ASP A 352 1.18 -21.52 -9.25
CA ASP A 352 2.11 -20.95 -8.30
C ASP A 352 1.36 -20.52 -7.01
N VAL A 353 1.73 -21.12 -5.89
CA VAL A 353 1.45 -20.60 -4.55
C VAL A 353 2.29 -19.35 -4.32
N THR A 354 1.66 -18.31 -3.78
CA THR A 354 2.25 -16.97 -3.71
C THR A 354 2.70 -16.60 -2.31
N THR A 355 3.59 -15.63 -2.19
CA THR A 355 4.05 -15.06 -0.91
C THR A 355 2.97 -14.30 -0.12
N ARG A 356 1.71 -14.36 -0.59
CA ARG A 356 0.53 -13.83 0.09
C ARG A 356 -0.58 -14.87 0.25
N GLN A 357 -0.23 -16.16 0.21
CA GLN A 357 -1.18 -17.26 0.38
C GLN A 357 -2.31 -17.31 -0.67
N GLY A 358 -2.13 -16.68 -1.83
CA GLY A 358 -3.01 -16.84 -2.99
C GLY A 358 -2.44 -17.82 -4.02
N LEU A 359 -3.22 -18.08 -5.07
CA LEU A 359 -2.84 -18.91 -6.22
C LEU A 359 -2.71 -18.07 -7.51
N GLN A 360 -1.81 -18.49 -8.39
CA GLN A 360 -1.67 -17.95 -9.75
C GLN A 360 -1.58 -19.06 -10.79
N ALA A 361 -2.19 -18.83 -11.94
CA ALA A 361 -2.07 -19.65 -13.14
C ALA A 361 -1.70 -18.77 -14.33
N HIS A 362 -0.95 -19.30 -15.29
CA HIS A 362 -0.50 -18.60 -16.49
C HIS A 362 -1.12 -19.23 -17.74
N TRP A 363 -0.97 -18.57 -18.89
CA TRP A 363 -1.52 -19.05 -20.18
C TRP A 363 -3.05 -19.06 -20.30
N VAL A 364 -3.75 -18.37 -19.40
CA VAL A 364 -5.20 -18.27 -19.47
C VAL A 364 -5.60 -17.33 -20.60
N ARG A 365 -6.55 -17.72 -21.44
CA ARG A 365 -7.09 -16.86 -22.49
C ARG A 365 -8.36 -16.19 -21.98
N VAL A 366 -8.65 -14.97 -22.46
CA VAL A 366 -9.84 -14.26 -21.99
C VAL A 366 -11.13 -14.99 -22.37
N GLU A 367 -11.13 -15.68 -23.51
CA GLU A 367 -12.24 -16.46 -24.02
C GLU A 367 -12.68 -17.57 -23.06
N ASP A 368 -11.76 -18.09 -22.24
CA ASP A 368 -12.01 -19.17 -21.30
C ASP A 368 -12.54 -18.64 -19.94
N MET A 369 -12.42 -17.33 -19.68
CA MET A 369 -12.77 -16.75 -18.38
C MET A 369 -14.22 -16.96 -17.94
N PRO A 370 -15.25 -16.83 -18.81
CA PRO A 370 -16.62 -17.10 -18.40
C PRO A 370 -16.80 -18.51 -17.83
N GLU A 371 -16.20 -19.53 -18.45
CA GLU A 371 -16.30 -20.92 -17.97
C GLU A 371 -15.51 -21.15 -16.69
N ILE A 372 -14.29 -20.58 -16.60
CA ILE A 372 -13.48 -20.62 -15.37
C ILE A 372 -14.26 -20.03 -14.21
N TRP A 373 -14.91 -18.89 -14.43
CA TRP A 373 -15.70 -18.19 -13.43
C TRP A 373 -16.97 -18.95 -13.04
N ASP A 374 -17.69 -19.54 -13.99
CA ASP A 374 -18.85 -20.39 -13.68
C ASP A 374 -18.45 -21.56 -12.75
N ARG A 375 -17.27 -22.18 -12.98
CA ARG A 375 -16.74 -23.22 -12.09
C ARG A 375 -16.29 -22.67 -10.73
N TYR A 376 -15.75 -21.45 -10.69
CA TYR A 376 -15.41 -20.79 -9.42
C TYR A 376 -16.66 -20.50 -8.58
N ASP A 377 -17.75 -20.04 -9.21
CA ASP A 377 -19.03 -19.77 -8.55
C ASP A 377 -19.61 -21.03 -7.89
N GLU A 378 -19.41 -22.22 -8.49
CA GLU A 378 -19.87 -23.51 -7.94
C GLU A 378 -19.19 -23.89 -6.61
N VAL A 379 -17.97 -23.42 -6.36
CA VAL A 379 -17.16 -23.75 -5.17
C VAL A 379 -16.82 -22.55 -4.29
N GLY A 380 -17.34 -21.36 -4.62
CA GLY A 380 -17.08 -20.13 -3.87
C GLY A 380 -15.64 -19.64 -3.96
N LEU A 381 -15.00 -19.76 -5.12
CA LEU A 381 -13.74 -19.08 -5.42
C LEU A 381 -14.00 -17.73 -6.09
N THR A 382 -13.05 -16.80 -5.98
CA THR A 382 -13.19 -15.44 -6.52
C THR A 382 -11.88 -14.88 -7.04
N THR A 383 -11.97 -14.05 -8.07
CA THR A 383 -10.86 -13.26 -8.63
C THR A 383 -11.05 -11.77 -8.38
N ILE A 384 -12.21 -11.37 -7.85
CA ILE A 384 -12.57 -9.98 -7.57
C ILE A 384 -11.63 -9.44 -6.50
N GLN A 385 -11.04 -8.29 -6.81
CA GLN A 385 -10.05 -7.58 -6.01
C GLN A 385 -8.89 -8.47 -5.53
N ALA A 386 -8.60 -9.58 -6.21
CA ALA A 386 -7.39 -10.37 -5.98
C ALA A 386 -6.12 -9.52 -6.28
N SER A 387 -6.27 -8.42 -7.00
CA SER A 387 -5.22 -7.53 -7.48
C SER A 387 -5.73 -6.12 -7.79
N GLY A 388 -4.89 -5.28 -8.42
CA GLY A 388 -5.21 -3.87 -8.63
C GLY A 388 -4.84 -2.98 -7.43
N ASN A 389 -5.42 -1.79 -7.40
CA ASN A 389 -5.28 -0.82 -6.32
C ASN A 389 -6.41 -1.01 -5.31
N THR A 390 -6.29 -2.03 -4.49
CA THR A 390 -7.32 -2.45 -3.54
C THR A 390 -6.66 -3.27 -2.43
N LEU A 391 -7.45 -3.79 -1.48
CA LEU A 391 -7.00 -4.77 -0.52
C LEU A 391 -6.53 -6.04 -1.24
N ARG A 392 -5.27 -6.41 -1.03
CA ARG A 392 -4.72 -7.69 -1.48
C ARG A 392 -5.15 -8.80 -0.53
N ASN A 393 -4.97 -10.04 -0.96
CA ASN A 393 -5.23 -11.23 -0.13
C ASN A 393 -4.78 -11.02 1.32
N VAL A 394 -5.70 -11.22 2.26
CA VAL A 394 -5.44 -11.10 3.70
C VAL A 394 -4.57 -12.29 4.10
N VAL A 395 -3.37 -11.98 4.60
CA VAL A 395 -2.41 -13.00 5.02
C VAL A 395 -2.71 -13.34 6.47
N ALA A 396 -2.76 -14.62 6.82
CA ALA A 396 -2.92 -15.07 8.20
C ALA A 396 -1.89 -16.13 8.56
N CYS A 397 -1.72 -16.41 9.85
CA CYS A 397 -0.99 -17.59 10.28
C CYS A 397 -1.61 -18.86 9.65
N PRO A 398 -0.86 -19.64 8.84
CA PRO A 398 -1.39 -20.86 8.22
C PRO A 398 -1.84 -21.90 9.24
N ALA A 399 -1.31 -21.90 10.47
CA ALA A 399 -1.72 -22.83 11.52
C ALA A 399 -2.89 -22.31 12.38
N SER A 400 -3.53 -21.18 12.03
CA SER A 400 -4.57 -20.59 12.88
C SER A 400 -5.81 -21.49 12.99
N GLY A 401 -6.21 -21.80 14.22
CA GLY A 401 -7.23 -22.78 14.58
C GLY A 401 -6.73 -24.23 14.63
N LEU A 402 -5.42 -24.48 14.45
CA LEU A 402 -4.81 -25.82 14.51
C LEU A 402 -3.73 -25.94 15.57
N GLY A 403 -2.92 -24.90 15.79
CA GLY A 403 -1.76 -24.92 16.68
C GLY A 403 -1.99 -24.24 18.03
N GLU A 404 -0.92 -24.13 18.82
CA GLU A 404 -0.90 -23.25 20.00
C GLU A 404 -0.90 -21.78 19.54
N GLU A 405 -2.01 -21.09 19.77
CA GLU A 405 -2.19 -19.67 19.43
C GLU A 405 -2.98 -18.97 20.54
N VAL A 406 -2.87 -17.63 20.57
CA VAL A 406 -3.65 -16.79 21.49
C VAL A 406 -5.09 -16.65 20.99
N THR A 407 -5.27 -16.51 19.68
CA THR A 407 -6.59 -16.29 19.07
C THR A 407 -6.62 -16.84 17.64
N ASP A 408 -7.67 -17.58 17.28
CA ASP A 408 -7.94 -17.95 15.88
C ASP A 408 -8.34 -16.72 15.08
N VAL A 409 -7.52 -16.34 14.10
CA VAL A 409 -7.72 -15.11 13.32
C VAL A 409 -8.47 -15.32 12.01
N ARG A 410 -8.91 -16.55 11.69
CA ARG A 410 -9.51 -16.86 10.38
C ARG A 410 -10.79 -16.07 10.13
N ALA A 411 -11.68 -16.02 11.11
CA ALA A 411 -12.93 -15.26 11.02
C ALA A 411 -12.69 -13.76 10.79
N LEU A 412 -11.65 -13.19 11.42
CA LEU A 412 -11.26 -11.79 11.22
C LEU A 412 -10.75 -11.58 9.78
N GLY A 413 -9.93 -12.49 9.27
CA GLY A 413 -9.38 -12.39 7.92
C GLY A 413 -10.43 -12.56 6.82
N GLU A 414 -11.44 -13.40 7.06
CA GLU A 414 -12.62 -13.54 6.20
C GLU A 414 -13.46 -12.27 6.23
N GLY A 415 -13.82 -11.75 7.41
CA GLY A 415 -14.59 -10.51 7.55
C GLY A 415 -13.94 -9.32 6.84
N ILE A 416 -12.63 -9.13 7.00
CA ILE A 416 -11.87 -8.12 6.28
C ILE A 416 -11.90 -8.36 4.77
N ALA A 417 -11.75 -9.60 4.31
CA ALA A 417 -11.76 -9.90 2.88
C ALA A 417 -13.14 -9.61 2.24
N ASP A 418 -14.21 -9.96 2.95
CA ASP A 418 -15.61 -9.79 2.55
C ASP A 418 -16.01 -8.32 2.52
N ALA A 419 -15.60 -7.52 3.51
CA ALA A 419 -15.91 -6.08 3.58
C ALA A 419 -15.39 -5.28 2.37
N PHE A 420 -14.31 -5.77 1.74
CA PHE A 420 -13.71 -5.15 0.56
C PHE A 420 -14.20 -5.75 -0.76
N GLU A 421 -14.59 -7.03 -0.79
CA GLU A 421 -14.93 -7.72 -2.02
C GLU A 421 -16.21 -7.18 -2.68
N GLY A 422 -16.14 -6.86 -3.97
CA GLY A 422 -17.24 -6.23 -4.72
C GLY A 422 -17.49 -4.77 -4.33
N ASN A 423 -16.88 -4.28 -3.26
CA ASN A 423 -17.13 -2.93 -2.77
C ASN A 423 -16.39 -1.90 -3.62
N GLN A 424 -17.14 -1.19 -4.47
CA GLN A 424 -16.64 -0.16 -5.38
C GLN A 424 -15.80 0.90 -4.67
N ARG A 425 -16.18 1.30 -3.45
CA ARG A 425 -15.45 2.30 -2.66
C ARG A 425 -13.97 1.95 -2.49
N TYR A 426 -13.68 0.66 -2.30
CA TYR A 426 -12.33 0.15 -2.09
C TYR A 426 -11.70 -0.49 -3.33
N ALA A 427 -12.32 -0.33 -4.51
CA ALA A 427 -11.86 -0.92 -5.76
C ALA A 427 -10.76 -0.10 -6.47
N ASN A 428 -10.59 1.18 -6.12
CA ASN A 428 -9.48 2.00 -6.60
C ASN A 428 -8.94 2.86 -5.45
N LEU A 429 -8.20 2.23 -4.53
CA LEU A 429 -7.35 2.91 -3.56
C LEU A 429 -6.20 3.63 -4.29
N PRO A 430 -5.42 4.51 -3.64
CA PRO A 430 -4.26 5.12 -4.30
C PRO A 430 -3.25 4.07 -4.77
N ARG A 431 -3.12 2.97 -4.02
CA ARG A 431 -2.34 1.79 -4.40
C ARG A 431 -2.81 0.55 -3.65
N LYS A 432 -2.13 -0.59 -3.87
CA LYS A 432 -2.38 -1.84 -3.13
C LYS A 432 -2.26 -1.63 -1.61
N LEU A 433 -3.26 -2.10 -0.88
CA LEU A 433 -3.28 -2.21 0.58
C LEU A 433 -3.06 -3.69 0.97
N LYS A 434 -2.20 -3.95 1.94
CA LYS A 434 -1.84 -5.29 2.39
C LYS A 434 -2.05 -5.42 3.88
N VAL A 435 -2.82 -6.43 4.26
CA VAL A 435 -3.11 -6.77 5.66
C VAL A 435 -2.49 -8.12 6.00
N SER A 436 -2.02 -8.28 7.24
CA SER A 436 -1.77 -9.59 7.84
C SER A 436 -2.30 -9.73 9.26
N LEU A 437 -2.66 -10.94 9.65
CA LEU A 437 -3.14 -11.31 10.97
C LEU A 437 -2.28 -12.45 11.54
N SER A 438 -1.78 -12.30 12.76
CA SER A 438 -1.13 -13.38 13.50
C SER A 438 -1.83 -13.58 14.83
N GLY A 439 -2.32 -14.80 15.09
CA GLY A 439 -2.80 -15.24 16.41
C GLY A 439 -1.73 -15.93 17.25
N CYS A 440 -0.64 -16.37 16.60
CA CYS A 440 0.47 -17.08 17.21
C CYS A 440 1.58 -16.13 17.70
N HIS A 441 2.42 -16.64 18.59
CA HIS A 441 3.58 -15.93 19.13
C HIS A 441 4.73 -15.72 18.11
N GLU A 442 4.67 -16.35 16.94
CA GLU A 442 5.77 -16.40 15.95
C GLU A 442 5.60 -15.42 14.76
N ASN A 443 4.59 -14.53 14.81
CA ASN A 443 4.32 -13.53 13.76
C ASN A 443 4.36 -14.09 12.32
N CYS A 444 3.70 -15.24 12.10
CA CYS A 444 3.69 -15.92 10.80
C CYS A 444 3.12 -15.04 9.66
N GLY A 445 2.30 -14.04 10.00
CA GLY A 445 1.73 -13.06 9.06
C GLY A 445 2.74 -12.04 8.51
N ARG A 446 3.95 -11.94 9.10
CA ARG A 446 5.01 -10.99 8.70
C ARG A 446 4.58 -9.53 8.79
N SER A 447 4.08 -9.14 9.97
CA SER A 447 3.46 -7.82 10.21
C SER A 447 4.36 -6.63 9.81
N GLU A 448 5.69 -6.78 9.89
CA GLU A 448 6.69 -5.75 9.60
C GLU A 448 6.68 -5.26 8.14
N ILE A 449 6.12 -6.03 7.20
CA ILE A 449 6.18 -5.71 5.76
C ILE A 449 4.81 -5.45 5.12
N GLN A 450 3.77 -5.35 5.95
CA GLN A 450 2.40 -5.08 5.53
C GLN A 450 2.04 -3.62 5.71
N ASP A 451 1.03 -3.15 4.97
CA ASP A 451 0.48 -1.82 5.22
C ASP A 451 -0.17 -1.78 6.62
N LEU A 452 -0.87 -2.86 7.00
CA LEU A 452 -1.36 -3.14 8.36
C LEU A 452 -1.00 -4.57 8.78
N GLY A 453 -0.40 -4.75 9.95
CA GLY A 453 -0.06 -6.08 10.49
C GLY A 453 -0.50 -6.21 11.95
N PHE A 454 -1.38 -7.15 12.24
CA PHE A 454 -1.90 -7.41 13.57
C PHE A 454 -1.17 -8.59 14.22
N VAL A 455 -0.73 -8.41 15.46
CA VAL A 455 0.01 -9.41 16.25
C VAL A 455 -0.64 -9.57 17.63
N PRO A 456 -0.56 -10.74 18.27
CA PRO A 456 -1.34 -11.00 19.47
C PRO A 456 -0.81 -10.18 20.64
N ALA A 457 -1.73 -9.63 21.43
CA ALA A 457 -1.45 -8.85 22.62
C ALA A 457 -2.45 -9.16 23.73
N VAL A 458 -2.10 -8.86 24.98
CA VAL A 458 -3.00 -8.96 26.12
C VAL A 458 -3.05 -7.66 26.91
N LYS A 459 -4.24 -7.22 27.29
CA LYS A 459 -4.42 -6.04 28.15
C LYS A 459 -5.49 -6.28 29.21
N ASP A 460 -5.09 -6.15 30.48
CA ASP A 460 -5.98 -6.34 31.63
C ASP A 460 -6.72 -7.69 31.62
N GLY A 461 -6.07 -8.73 31.08
CA GLY A 461 -6.63 -10.09 30.94
C GLY A 461 -7.59 -10.26 29.75
N ARG A 462 -7.64 -9.30 28.83
CA ARG A 462 -8.33 -9.40 27.53
C ARG A 462 -7.30 -9.71 26.45
N ASP A 463 -7.56 -10.75 25.69
CA ASP A 463 -6.79 -11.08 24.50
C ASP A 463 -7.23 -10.15 23.35
N GLY A 464 -6.27 -9.70 22.56
CA GLY A 464 -6.49 -8.78 21.46
C GLY A 464 -5.23 -8.64 20.63
N PHE A 465 -5.02 -7.46 20.05
CA PHE A 465 -3.97 -7.22 19.09
C PHE A 465 -3.24 -5.90 19.33
N HIS A 466 -1.94 -5.89 19.06
CA HIS A 466 -1.25 -4.69 18.62
C HIS A 466 -1.32 -4.60 17.10
N VAL A 467 -1.17 -3.40 16.56
CA VAL A 467 -1.14 -3.16 15.11
C VAL A 467 0.11 -2.43 14.70
N LYS A 468 0.82 -2.96 13.71
CA LYS A 468 1.94 -2.32 13.02
C LYS A 468 1.45 -1.70 11.71
N VAL A 469 1.91 -0.49 11.41
CA VAL A 469 1.43 0.30 10.26
C VAL A 469 2.58 0.79 9.35
N GLY A 470 2.30 0.82 8.05
CA GLY A 470 3.18 1.44 7.05
C GLY A 470 4.41 0.62 6.65
N GLY A 471 4.29 -0.71 6.60
CA GLY A 471 5.35 -1.58 6.08
C GLY A 471 5.34 -1.71 4.55
N GLY A 472 6.51 -2.00 3.97
CA GLY A 472 6.61 -2.41 2.58
C GLY A 472 8.02 -2.36 2.01
N LEU A 473 8.35 -3.33 1.16
CA LEU A 473 9.70 -3.56 0.64
C LEU A 473 10.03 -2.68 -0.59
N SER A 474 9.91 -3.18 -1.83
CA SER A 474 10.27 -2.41 -3.05
C SER A 474 11.63 -1.68 -2.96
N ASP A 475 11.84 -0.57 -3.68
CA ASP A 475 13.12 0.16 -3.73
C ASP A 475 13.39 1.06 -2.52
N GLY A 476 12.37 1.34 -1.70
CA GLY A 476 12.51 2.07 -0.44
C GLY A 476 11.91 1.28 0.72
N PRO A 477 12.55 0.20 1.20
CA PRO A 477 11.98 -0.66 2.21
C PRO A 477 11.74 0.10 3.52
N ARG A 478 10.55 -0.05 4.09
CA ARG A 478 10.16 0.48 5.40
C ARG A 478 9.57 -0.66 6.22
N ALA A 479 10.07 -0.85 7.44
CA ALA A 479 9.44 -1.74 8.40
C ALA A 479 8.21 -1.04 9.00
N ALA A 480 7.12 -1.77 9.18
CA ALA A 480 5.91 -1.27 9.82
C ALA A 480 6.23 -0.86 11.27
N THR A 481 5.65 0.26 11.71
CA THR A 481 5.86 0.80 13.05
C THR A 481 4.66 0.44 13.92
N ASP A 482 4.89 0.05 15.16
CA ASP A 482 3.82 -0.20 16.11
C ASP A 482 2.99 1.08 16.34
N LEU A 483 1.68 1.00 16.15
CA LEU A 483 0.76 2.10 16.38
C LEU A 483 0.62 2.41 17.87
N GLY A 484 1.10 1.59 18.79
CA GLY A 484 1.09 1.84 20.23
C GLY A 484 -0.31 1.73 20.85
N VAL A 485 -1.20 0.96 20.24
CA VAL A 485 -2.58 0.77 20.68
C VAL A 485 -2.92 -0.70 20.88
N PHE A 486 -3.83 -0.97 21.82
CA PHE A 486 -4.46 -2.28 21.99
C PHE A 486 -5.81 -2.28 21.30
N LEU A 487 -6.09 -3.35 20.55
CA LEU A 487 -7.36 -3.56 19.84
C LEU A 487 -8.00 -4.87 20.28
N GLU A 488 -9.29 -4.82 20.60
CA GLU A 488 -10.12 -6.02 20.71
C GLU A 488 -10.37 -6.63 19.32
N PRO A 489 -10.61 -7.95 19.20
CA PRO A 489 -10.83 -8.60 17.91
C PRO A 489 -11.87 -7.91 17.02
N GLU A 490 -12.96 -7.42 17.61
CA GLU A 490 -14.06 -6.74 16.91
C GLU A 490 -13.65 -5.38 16.31
N GLN A 491 -12.52 -4.80 16.74
CA GLN A 491 -12.01 -3.52 16.27
C GLN A 491 -11.06 -3.64 15.06
N VAL A 492 -10.59 -4.85 14.74
CA VAL A 492 -9.58 -5.10 13.70
C VAL A 492 -10.12 -4.78 12.29
N GLU A 493 -11.33 -5.23 11.97
CA GLU A 493 -11.98 -4.93 10.69
C GLU A 493 -12.33 -3.43 10.55
N PRO A 494 -13.01 -2.80 11.52
CA PRO A 494 -13.25 -1.35 11.50
C PRO A 494 -11.97 -0.52 11.33
N LEU A 495 -10.88 -0.85 12.04
CA LEU A 495 -9.60 -0.16 11.87
C LEU A 495 -9.04 -0.33 10.44
N THR A 496 -9.20 -1.51 9.85
CA THR A 496 -8.72 -1.79 8.49
C THR A 496 -9.48 -0.95 7.46
N LEU A 497 -10.80 -0.82 7.61
CA LEU A 497 -11.64 0.04 6.77
C LEU A 497 -11.27 1.52 6.97
N ALA A 498 -11.11 1.96 8.22
CA ALA A 498 -10.69 3.31 8.57
C ALA A 498 -9.32 3.68 7.95
N ALA A 499 -8.35 2.76 7.98
CA ALA A 499 -7.07 2.97 7.34
C ALA A 499 -7.16 2.99 5.81
N ALA A 500 -8.08 2.24 5.20
CA ALA A 500 -8.36 2.32 3.78
C ALA A 500 -9.03 3.65 3.40
N ASP A 501 -9.94 4.15 4.22
CA ASP A 501 -10.58 5.46 4.05
C ASP A 501 -9.58 6.62 4.19
N LEU A 502 -8.74 6.59 5.22
CA LEU A 502 -7.62 7.52 5.36
C LEU A 502 -6.70 7.44 4.14
N PHE A 503 -6.42 6.23 3.65
CA PHE A 503 -5.59 6.06 2.47
C PHE A 503 -6.25 6.64 1.22
N ILE A 504 -7.55 6.42 0.99
CA ILE A 504 -8.33 7.02 -0.09
C ILE A 504 -8.24 8.54 -0.06
N GLU A 505 -8.24 9.13 1.13
CA GLU A 505 -8.28 10.57 1.29
C GLU A 505 -6.91 11.24 1.19
N GLN A 506 -5.91 10.66 1.84
CA GLN A 506 -4.59 11.27 2.02
C GLN A 506 -3.56 10.77 1.00
N GLY A 507 -3.80 9.62 0.35
CA GLY A 507 -2.86 9.01 -0.57
C GLY A 507 -2.88 9.61 -1.97
N SER A 508 -1.72 9.60 -2.63
CA SER A 508 -1.58 10.09 -4.00
C SER A 508 -2.10 9.08 -5.03
N TYR A 509 -3.14 9.43 -5.79
CA TYR A 509 -3.60 8.61 -6.94
C TYR A 509 -2.69 8.68 -8.15
N ILE A 510 -1.73 9.58 -8.09
CA ILE A 510 -0.97 9.96 -9.26
C ILE A 510 0.45 9.45 -9.08
N ASP A 511 1.12 9.78 -7.97
CA ASP A 511 2.53 9.43 -7.74
C ASP A 511 2.70 7.96 -7.40
N THR A 512 2.76 7.16 -8.46
CA THR A 512 2.98 5.72 -8.37
C THR A 512 4.31 5.31 -7.72
N ALA A 513 5.27 6.24 -7.56
CA ALA A 513 6.50 5.98 -6.82
C ALA A 513 6.32 6.15 -5.30
N VAL A 514 5.45 7.08 -4.85
CA VAL A 514 5.20 7.37 -3.42
C VAL A 514 3.76 7.16 -2.93
N ASN A 515 2.93 6.40 -3.64
CA ASN A 515 1.52 6.22 -3.30
C ASN A 515 1.16 5.00 -2.41
N ARG A 516 2.09 4.48 -1.63
CA ARG A 516 1.80 3.41 -0.64
C ARG A 516 1.54 4.01 0.73
N LEU A 517 0.70 3.36 1.55
CA LEU A 517 0.37 3.82 2.90
C LEU A 517 1.61 4.13 3.77
N LYS A 518 2.70 3.38 3.56
CA LYS A 518 3.98 3.61 4.24
C LYS A 518 4.51 5.05 4.16
N PHE A 519 4.25 5.77 3.07
CA PHE A 519 4.72 7.15 2.89
C PHE A 519 3.87 8.13 3.70
N ILE A 520 2.56 7.87 3.82
CA ILE A 520 1.67 8.64 4.71
C ILE A 520 2.11 8.45 6.17
N VAL A 521 2.35 7.21 6.59
CA VAL A 521 2.84 6.93 7.96
C VAL A 521 4.20 7.59 8.21
N GLU A 522 5.07 7.65 7.21
CA GLU A 522 6.37 8.34 7.29
C GLU A 522 6.22 9.85 7.42
N GLU A 523 5.34 10.47 6.62
CA GLU A 523 5.08 11.91 6.63
C GLU A 523 4.48 12.40 7.95
N TYR A 524 3.44 11.72 8.43
CA TYR A 524 2.78 12.09 9.69
C TYR A 524 3.62 11.74 10.93
N GLY A 525 4.55 10.78 10.81
CA GLY A 525 5.08 10.06 11.95
C GLY A 525 4.01 9.23 12.68
N ILE A 526 4.43 8.37 13.61
CA ILE A 526 3.50 7.40 14.21
C ILE A 526 2.42 8.06 15.09
N ASP A 527 2.77 9.11 15.83
CA ASP A 527 1.83 9.82 16.70
C ASP A 527 0.82 10.63 15.90
N GLY A 528 1.27 11.35 14.86
CA GLY A 528 0.40 12.09 13.96
C GLY A 528 -0.51 11.15 13.16
N PHE A 529 0.00 10.01 12.71
CA PHE A 529 -0.80 9.01 12.00
C PHE A 529 -1.86 8.39 12.91
N ARG A 530 -1.54 8.11 14.19
CA ARG A 530 -2.50 7.63 15.19
C ARG A 530 -3.61 8.67 15.43
N GLU A 531 -3.24 9.93 15.61
CA GLU A 531 -4.20 11.03 15.81
C GLU A 531 -5.12 11.22 14.60
N GLU A 532 -4.57 11.13 13.39
CA GLU A 532 -5.37 11.22 12.16
C GLU A 532 -6.27 9.99 12.00
N LEU A 533 -5.77 8.78 12.19
CA LEU A 533 -6.56 7.55 12.07
C LEU A 533 -7.70 7.48 13.09
N GLN A 534 -7.54 8.07 14.28
CA GLN A 534 -8.59 8.16 15.31
C GLN A 534 -9.87 8.84 14.78
N ARG A 535 -9.75 9.72 13.78
CA ARG A 535 -10.88 10.44 13.15
C ARG A 535 -11.77 9.54 12.29
N TYR A 536 -11.26 8.37 11.89
CA TYR A 536 -11.93 7.43 10.97
C TYR A 536 -12.56 6.23 11.69
N VAL A 537 -12.34 6.07 12.99
CA VAL A 537 -12.92 4.99 13.82
C VAL A 537 -13.93 5.54 14.82
N ASP A 538 -14.92 4.73 15.18
CA ASP A 538 -15.99 5.07 16.13
C ASP A 538 -15.70 4.64 17.58
N PHE A 539 -14.46 4.22 17.86
CA PHE A 539 -13.98 3.83 19.18
C PHE A 539 -12.69 4.56 19.55
N ASP A 540 -12.49 4.81 20.84
CA ASP A 540 -11.26 5.44 21.34
C ASP A 540 -10.11 4.43 21.37
N PHE A 541 -8.93 4.85 20.92
CA PHE A 541 -7.73 4.02 21.05
C PHE A 541 -7.29 3.85 22.50
N GLU A 542 -7.16 2.59 22.89
CA GLU A 542 -6.55 2.19 24.14
C GLU A 542 -5.02 2.14 24.00
N GLU A 543 -4.28 2.59 25.03
CA GLU A 543 -2.83 2.39 25.08
C GLU A 543 -2.46 0.90 24.93
N ALA A 544 -1.34 0.61 24.28
CA ALA A 544 -0.83 -0.74 24.07
C ALA A 544 -0.81 -1.60 25.35
N GLY A 545 -1.21 -2.87 25.20
CA GLY A 545 -1.03 -3.93 26.20
C GLY A 545 0.35 -4.58 26.17
N GLU A 546 0.46 -5.77 26.74
CA GLU A 546 1.65 -6.64 26.65
C GLU A 546 1.68 -7.33 25.27
N ASP A 547 2.78 -7.16 24.53
CA ASP A 547 3.04 -7.86 23.27
C ASP A 547 3.35 -9.34 23.55
N LEU A 548 2.64 -10.24 22.88
CA LEU A 548 2.83 -11.68 23.02
C LEU A 548 3.73 -12.25 21.91
N THR A 549 4.19 -11.44 20.97
CA THR A 549 5.11 -11.88 19.92
C THR A 549 6.50 -12.17 20.51
N THR A 550 6.98 -13.40 20.34
CA THR A 550 8.28 -13.82 20.90
C THR A 550 9.36 -14.09 19.85
N SER A 551 8.97 -14.42 18.63
CA SER A 551 9.89 -14.85 17.58
C SER A 551 9.30 -14.64 16.19
N TYR A 552 10.09 -14.94 15.16
CA TYR A 552 9.64 -15.04 13.79
C TYR A 552 9.86 -16.47 13.27
N ARG A 553 8.77 -17.16 12.92
CA ARG A 553 8.77 -18.44 12.21
C ARG A 553 7.47 -18.51 11.41
N GLY A 554 7.51 -18.90 10.14
CA GLY A 554 6.31 -18.79 9.30
C GLY A 554 6.19 -19.75 8.13
N ASP A 555 7.12 -20.70 7.95
CA ASP A 555 7.04 -21.61 6.81
C ASP A 555 6.08 -22.79 7.02
N HIS A 556 5.88 -23.18 8.29
CA HIS A 556 5.10 -24.32 8.76
C HIS A 556 5.42 -25.67 8.10
N VAL A 557 6.59 -25.82 7.47
CA VAL A 557 7.03 -27.11 6.90
C VAL A 557 7.33 -28.09 8.02
N GLY A 558 6.95 -29.36 7.84
CA GLY A 558 7.14 -30.42 8.83
C GLY A 558 5.84 -31.06 9.31
N VAL A 559 5.98 -32.05 10.19
CA VAL A 559 4.87 -32.69 10.90
C VAL A 559 4.69 -32.01 12.25
N HIS A 560 3.51 -31.45 12.49
CA HIS A 560 3.23 -30.68 13.69
C HIS A 560 2.06 -31.30 14.45
N GLN A 561 2.27 -31.56 15.74
CA GLN A 561 1.25 -32.10 16.61
C GLN A 561 0.29 -30.99 17.06
N THR A 562 -0.99 -31.32 17.16
CA THR A 562 -2.10 -30.48 17.61
C THR A 562 -2.86 -31.19 18.74
N GLU A 563 -3.85 -30.53 19.35
CA GLU A 563 -4.69 -31.18 20.37
C GLU A 563 -5.50 -32.37 19.80
N ASP A 564 -5.93 -32.27 18.55
CA ASP A 564 -6.86 -33.22 17.89
C ASP A 564 -6.19 -34.09 16.80
N GLY A 565 -4.86 -34.13 16.75
CA GLY A 565 -4.10 -34.87 15.73
C GLY A 565 -2.88 -34.10 15.25
N TYR A 566 -2.75 -33.90 13.95
CA TYR A 566 -1.61 -33.25 13.31
C TYR A 566 -2.03 -32.27 12.21
N TYR A 567 -1.12 -31.37 11.84
CA TYR A 567 -1.08 -30.82 10.50
C TYR A 567 0.29 -31.11 9.88
N VAL A 568 0.33 -31.26 8.56
CA VAL A 568 1.55 -31.60 7.83
C VAL A 568 1.81 -30.53 6.79
N GLY A 569 2.87 -29.74 6.98
CA GLY A 569 3.32 -28.74 6.02
C GLY A 569 4.27 -29.35 5.00
N LEU A 570 3.91 -29.25 3.73
CA LEU A 570 4.64 -29.78 2.59
C LEU A 570 5.39 -28.64 1.90
N ASN A 571 6.69 -28.83 1.68
CA ASN A 571 7.48 -27.87 0.93
C ASN A 571 7.15 -27.93 -0.57
N LEU A 572 6.80 -26.79 -1.14
CA LEU A 572 6.64 -26.60 -2.57
C LEU A 572 7.80 -25.71 -3.02
N PRO A 573 8.90 -26.26 -3.56
CA PRO A 573 10.05 -25.47 -3.96
C PRO A 573 9.63 -24.37 -4.93
N THR A 574 9.91 -23.11 -4.59
CA THR A 574 9.49 -21.92 -5.34
C THR A 574 7.97 -21.74 -5.48
N GLY A 575 7.15 -22.54 -4.78
CA GLY A 575 5.69 -22.50 -4.81
C GLY A 575 5.02 -23.13 -6.02
N ARG A 576 5.74 -23.89 -6.85
CA ARG A 576 5.19 -24.37 -8.13
C ARG A 576 4.76 -25.83 -8.08
N MET A 577 3.59 -26.12 -8.64
CA MET A 577 3.07 -27.48 -8.83
C MET A 577 2.16 -27.58 -10.05
N ARG A 578 1.87 -28.80 -10.52
CA ARG A 578 0.92 -29.06 -11.60
C ARG A 578 -0.52 -29.05 -11.09
N GLY A 579 -1.48 -28.87 -12.00
CA GLY A 579 -2.91 -28.94 -11.69
C GLY A 579 -3.30 -30.32 -11.14
N GLU A 580 -2.88 -31.38 -11.82
CA GLU A 580 -3.09 -32.77 -11.41
C GLU A 580 -2.57 -33.08 -10.00
N GLU A 581 -1.45 -32.48 -9.61
CA GLU A 581 -0.84 -32.65 -8.28
C GLU A 581 -1.67 -31.93 -7.20
N LEU A 582 -2.30 -30.80 -7.51
CA LEU A 582 -3.20 -30.11 -6.58
C LEU A 582 -4.52 -30.87 -6.40
N VAL A 583 -5.03 -31.47 -7.48
CA VAL A 583 -6.18 -32.38 -7.42
C VAL A 583 -5.86 -33.57 -6.51
N GLU A 584 -4.67 -34.16 -6.66
CA GLU A 584 -4.23 -35.25 -5.80
C GLU A 584 -4.09 -34.79 -4.33
N LEU A 585 -3.48 -33.62 -4.05
CA LEU A 585 -3.43 -33.08 -2.69
C LEU A 585 -4.83 -32.87 -2.08
N ALA A 586 -5.81 -32.45 -2.86
CA ALA A 586 -7.19 -32.32 -2.40
C ALA A 586 -7.77 -33.68 -1.96
N ASP A 587 -7.53 -34.75 -2.75
CA ASP A 587 -7.90 -36.12 -2.38
C ASP A 587 -7.21 -36.58 -1.10
N LEU A 588 -5.91 -36.26 -0.93
CA LEU A 588 -5.15 -36.62 0.26
C LEU A 588 -5.67 -35.88 1.51
N ALA A 589 -6.02 -34.60 1.37
CA ALA A 589 -6.58 -33.81 2.45
C ALA A 589 -7.93 -34.36 2.93
N GLU A 590 -8.81 -34.82 2.03
CA GLU A 590 -10.08 -35.47 2.40
C GLU A 590 -9.88 -36.85 3.02
N ARG A 591 -8.90 -37.61 2.51
CA ARG A 591 -8.66 -38.99 2.95
C ARG A 591 -8.04 -39.04 4.34
N TYR A 592 -7.06 -38.19 4.60
CA TYR A 592 -6.22 -38.27 5.80
C TYR A 592 -6.48 -37.14 6.80
N GLY A 593 -6.98 -36.00 6.35
CA GLY A 593 -7.17 -34.80 7.16
C GLY A 593 -8.62 -34.32 7.25
N SER A 594 -8.78 -33.00 7.41
CA SER A 594 -10.08 -32.32 7.48
C SER A 594 -10.70 -31.99 6.11
N GLY A 595 -10.01 -32.30 5.01
CA GLY A 595 -10.36 -31.81 3.67
C GLY A 595 -9.94 -30.36 3.41
N GLU A 596 -9.10 -29.77 4.28
CA GLU A 596 -8.63 -28.39 4.16
C GLU A 596 -7.13 -28.36 3.80
N LEU A 597 -6.79 -27.55 2.81
CA LEU A 597 -5.43 -27.20 2.43
C LEU A 597 -5.15 -25.75 2.80
N ARG A 598 -3.95 -25.45 3.31
CA ARG A 598 -3.59 -24.08 3.70
C ARG A 598 -2.30 -23.62 3.07
N LEU A 599 -2.36 -22.51 2.33
CA LEU A 599 -1.23 -21.92 1.65
C LEU A 599 -0.40 -21.07 2.63
N THR A 600 0.92 -20.99 2.44
CA THR A 600 1.80 -20.19 3.32
C THR A 600 2.44 -19.00 2.62
N ALA A 601 2.88 -18.00 3.39
CA ALA A 601 3.63 -16.86 2.86
C ALA A 601 5.05 -17.25 2.37
N ASN A 602 5.52 -18.46 2.69
CA ASN A 602 6.73 -19.09 2.13
C ASN A 602 6.44 -19.91 0.87
N GLN A 603 5.23 -19.81 0.31
CA GLN A 603 4.81 -20.52 -0.91
C GLN A 603 4.61 -22.04 -0.73
N ASN A 604 4.39 -22.51 0.50
CA ASN A 604 4.15 -23.92 0.81
C ASN A 604 2.65 -24.20 0.99
N VAL A 605 2.31 -25.48 1.21
CA VAL A 605 0.93 -25.93 1.50
C VAL A 605 0.90 -26.83 2.73
N LEU A 606 -0.14 -26.72 3.55
CA LEU A 606 -0.40 -27.60 4.69
C LEU A 606 -1.59 -28.50 4.38
N VAL A 607 -1.51 -29.75 4.81
CA VAL A 607 -2.68 -30.63 4.99
C VAL A 607 -3.12 -30.51 6.45
N ALA A 608 -4.32 -29.98 6.67
CA ALA A 608 -4.86 -29.70 8.01
C ALA A 608 -5.59 -30.92 8.61
N GLY A 609 -5.60 -31.01 9.94
CA GLY A 609 -6.42 -31.98 10.69
C GLY A 609 -6.12 -33.45 10.40
N VAL A 610 -4.86 -33.77 10.08
CA VAL A 610 -4.39 -35.13 9.83
C VAL A 610 -4.54 -35.96 11.10
N ARG A 611 -5.30 -37.06 11.00
CA ARG A 611 -5.57 -37.93 12.16
C ARG A 611 -4.34 -38.76 12.52
N GLU A 612 -4.13 -38.99 13.82
CA GLU A 612 -2.99 -39.76 14.34
C GLU A 612 -2.88 -41.15 13.67
N GLU A 613 -4.01 -41.85 13.50
CA GLU A 613 -4.01 -43.20 12.91
C GLU A 613 -3.72 -43.25 11.41
N THR A 614 -3.71 -42.11 10.72
CA THR A 614 -3.46 -42.01 9.28
C THR A 614 -2.21 -41.21 8.90
N LEU A 615 -1.48 -40.68 9.89
CA LEU A 615 -0.29 -39.87 9.64
C LEU A 615 0.75 -40.66 8.82
N ASP A 616 1.08 -41.88 9.25
CA ASP A 616 2.06 -42.72 8.55
C ASP A 616 1.63 -43.06 7.11
N ASP A 617 0.31 -43.23 6.88
CA ASP A 617 -0.24 -43.51 5.55
C ASP A 617 -0.11 -42.29 4.63
N LEU A 618 -0.40 -41.08 5.14
CA LEU A 618 -0.18 -39.83 4.39
C LEU A 618 1.31 -39.66 4.04
N LEU A 619 2.21 -39.84 5.02
CA LEU A 619 3.66 -39.69 4.83
C LEU A 619 4.23 -40.69 3.82
N ALA A 620 3.52 -41.78 3.52
CA ALA A 620 3.91 -42.78 2.54
C ALA A 620 3.34 -42.53 1.13
N GLU A 621 2.53 -41.49 0.92
CA GLU A 621 1.98 -41.19 -0.40
C GLU A 621 3.08 -40.74 -1.38
N PRO A 622 3.11 -41.25 -2.62
CA PRO A 622 4.17 -40.94 -3.59
C PRO A 622 4.36 -39.44 -3.87
N LEU A 623 3.28 -38.66 -3.80
CA LEU A 623 3.33 -37.22 -4.03
C LEU A 623 4.23 -36.48 -3.01
N LEU A 624 4.33 -37.01 -1.77
CA LEU A 624 5.17 -36.42 -0.73
C LEU A 624 6.66 -36.69 -0.94
N GLU A 625 7.04 -37.60 -1.83
CA GLU A 625 8.45 -37.71 -2.28
C GLU A 625 8.87 -36.44 -3.04
N ARG A 626 7.93 -35.80 -3.75
CA ARG A 626 8.17 -34.54 -4.47
C ARG A 626 7.97 -33.32 -3.56
N TYR A 627 6.93 -33.36 -2.73
CA TYR A 627 6.55 -32.29 -1.81
C TYR A 627 6.75 -32.75 -0.37
N SER A 628 8.02 -32.83 0.03
CA SER A 628 8.41 -33.41 1.32
C SER A 628 8.05 -32.51 2.50
N PRO A 629 7.58 -33.06 3.64
CA PRO A 629 7.54 -32.35 4.91
C PRO A 629 8.92 -32.22 5.57
N ASP A 630 9.94 -32.92 5.07
CA ASP A 630 11.32 -32.92 5.57
C ASP A 630 12.30 -32.66 4.40
N PRO A 631 12.27 -31.46 3.78
CA PRO A 631 13.21 -31.10 2.72
C PRO A 631 14.57 -30.68 3.30
N GLY A 632 15.63 -30.73 2.48
CA GLY A 632 16.92 -30.13 2.84
C GLY A 632 16.84 -28.61 3.03
N PRO A 633 17.80 -28.00 3.73
CA PRO A 633 17.69 -26.63 4.21
C PRO A 633 17.59 -25.57 3.11
N PHE A 634 18.19 -25.80 1.94
CA PHE A 634 18.09 -24.85 0.82
C PHE A 634 16.78 -25.01 0.06
N THR A 635 16.29 -26.24 -0.12
CA THR A 635 14.95 -26.50 -0.69
C THR A 635 13.85 -25.97 0.22
N ARG A 636 14.01 -26.05 1.55
CA ARG A 636 13.08 -25.46 2.51
C ARG A 636 13.03 -23.94 2.41
N GLY A 637 14.20 -23.31 2.30
CA GLY A 637 14.35 -21.85 2.40
C GLY A 637 14.23 -21.07 1.09
N ILE A 638 14.15 -21.72 -0.07
CA ILE A 638 14.07 -21.04 -1.37
C ILE A 638 12.67 -20.43 -1.61
N VAL A 639 12.62 -19.12 -1.82
CA VAL A 639 11.40 -18.37 -2.16
C VAL A 639 11.67 -17.52 -3.40
N THR A 640 10.82 -17.61 -4.41
CA THR A 640 11.02 -16.87 -5.67
C THR A 640 9.76 -16.22 -6.20
N CYS A 641 9.93 -15.12 -6.92
CA CYS A 641 8.84 -14.55 -7.71
C CYS A 641 8.64 -15.35 -9.01
N THR A 642 7.71 -14.93 -9.86
CA THR A 642 7.50 -15.50 -11.20
C THR A 642 8.69 -15.26 -12.15
N GLY A 643 9.38 -14.13 -12.00
CA GLY A 643 10.56 -13.80 -12.80
C GLY A 643 10.26 -13.57 -14.28
N ALA A 644 11.32 -13.57 -15.09
CA ALA A 644 11.29 -13.25 -16.51
C ALA A 644 10.55 -14.27 -17.38
N GLU A 645 10.13 -15.43 -16.84
CA GLU A 645 9.33 -16.43 -17.55
C GLU A 645 7.99 -15.84 -18.04
N PHE A 646 7.30 -15.08 -17.19
CA PHE A 646 6.00 -14.47 -17.50
C PHE A 646 5.87 -13.00 -17.14
N CYS A 647 6.57 -12.53 -16.10
CA CYS A 647 6.36 -11.17 -15.57
C CYS A 647 6.95 -10.12 -16.51
N LYS A 648 6.14 -9.15 -16.97
CA LYS A 648 6.60 -8.04 -17.83
C LYS A 648 7.72 -7.19 -17.22
N TYR A 649 7.82 -7.16 -15.90
CA TYR A 649 8.88 -6.45 -15.16
C TYR A 649 10.08 -7.34 -14.82
N GLY A 650 9.97 -8.66 -15.00
CA GLY A 650 11.03 -9.61 -14.65
C GLY A 650 12.22 -9.46 -15.59
N VAL A 651 13.38 -9.10 -15.02
CA VAL A 651 14.65 -8.97 -15.73
C VAL A 651 15.32 -10.33 -15.90
N VAL A 652 15.31 -11.16 -14.85
CA VAL A 652 15.93 -12.50 -14.85
C VAL A 652 14.91 -13.59 -14.52
N GLU A 653 15.17 -14.82 -14.99
CA GLU A 653 14.39 -16.01 -14.63
C GLU A 653 14.66 -16.39 -13.15
N THR A 654 13.62 -16.81 -12.43
CA THR A 654 13.74 -17.10 -10.99
C THR A 654 13.18 -18.45 -10.56
N LYS A 655 12.12 -18.95 -11.18
CA LYS A 655 11.41 -20.15 -10.71
C LYS A 655 12.22 -21.40 -10.97
N SER A 656 12.56 -21.65 -12.23
CA SER A 656 13.31 -22.83 -12.62
C SER A 656 14.73 -22.78 -12.05
N ARG A 657 15.34 -21.59 -12.07
CA ARG A 657 16.66 -21.36 -11.47
C ARG A 657 16.68 -21.60 -9.95
N GLY A 658 15.67 -21.14 -9.21
CA GLY A 658 15.59 -21.36 -7.77
C GLY A 658 15.55 -22.85 -7.40
N ILE A 659 14.78 -23.66 -8.15
CA ILE A 659 14.73 -25.11 -7.98
C ILE A 659 16.09 -25.75 -8.25
N GLU A 660 16.75 -25.36 -9.36
CA GLU A 660 18.08 -25.87 -9.70
C GLU A 660 19.10 -25.56 -8.60
N TRP A 661 19.10 -24.32 -8.10
CA TRP A 661 20.01 -23.89 -7.03
C TRP A 661 19.77 -24.66 -5.74
N ALA A 662 18.52 -24.74 -5.28
CA ALA A 662 18.16 -25.43 -4.06
C ALA A 662 18.63 -26.89 -4.09
N ARG A 663 18.29 -27.63 -5.16
CA ARG A 663 18.71 -29.03 -5.34
C ARG A 663 20.22 -29.18 -5.41
N THR A 664 20.91 -28.26 -6.09
CA THR A 664 22.37 -28.27 -6.20
C THR A 664 23.04 -28.04 -4.85
N LEU A 665 22.52 -27.12 -4.04
CA LEU A 665 23.05 -26.78 -2.73
C LEU A 665 22.78 -27.89 -1.71
N ASP A 666 21.57 -28.46 -1.68
CA ASP A 666 21.27 -29.62 -0.81
C ASP A 666 22.10 -30.85 -1.20
N SER A 667 22.27 -31.12 -2.50
CA SER A 667 23.14 -32.22 -2.96
C SER A 667 24.59 -31.99 -2.55
N TRP A 668 25.07 -30.75 -2.66
CA TRP A 668 26.42 -30.39 -2.21
C TRP A 668 26.57 -30.58 -0.69
N LEU A 669 25.59 -30.16 0.10
CA LEU A 669 25.59 -30.32 1.56
C LEU A 669 25.65 -31.80 1.95
N ALA A 670 24.90 -32.67 1.25
CA ALA A 670 24.92 -34.11 1.48
C ALA A 670 26.25 -34.78 1.09
N GLU A 671 27.05 -34.17 0.21
CA GLU A 671 28.30 -34.73 -0.30
C GLU A 671 29.56 -34.15 0.35
N THR A 672 29.46 -32.99 1.01
CA THR A 672 30.64 -32.27 1.51
C THR A 672 31.09 -32.80 2.87
N ASP A 673 32.40 -33.01 3.06
CA ASP A 673 32.98 -33.36 4.37
C ASP A 673 33.26 -32.11 5.24
N ARG A 674 32.79 -30.93 4.82
CA ARG A 674 33.10 -29.65 5.49
C ARG A 674 32.05 -29.22 6.49
N LEU A 675 30.81 -29.64 6.30
CA LEU A 675 29.64 -29.24 7.06
C LEU A 675 28.74 -30.46 7.24
N ASP A 676 28.15 -30.58 8.40
CA ASP A 676 26.99 -31.43 8.64
C ASP A 676 25.70 -30.59 8.50
N GLU A 677 24.57 -31.21 8.18
CA GLU A 677 23.27 -30.51 8.08
C GLU A 677 22.90 -29.80 9.40
N SER A 678 23.31 -30.36 10.54
CA SER A 678 23.11 -29.76 11.86
C SER A 678 23.92 -28.48 12.12
N ASP A 679 24.88 -28.14 11.25
CA ASP A 679 25.65 -26.90 11.35
C ASP A 679 24.88 -25.71 10.74
N LEU A 680 23.74 -25.95 10.09
CA LEU A 680 22.89 -24.95 9.45
C LEU A 680 21.51 -24.91 10.12
N PRO A 681 20.79 -23.78 10.01
CA PRO A 681 19.38 -23.75 10.38
C PRO A 681 18.56 -24.68 9.48
N ASP A 682 17.41 -25.14 9.98
CA ASP A 682 16.45 -25.97 9.23
C ASP A 682 16.11 -25.40 7.84
N ALA A 683 16.12 -24.07 7.70
CA ALA A 683 15.93 -23.37 6.44
C ALA A 683 16.99 -22.27 6.28
N VAL A 684 17.78 -22.34 5.21
CA VAL A 684 18.62 -21.21 4.77
C VAL A 684 17.78 -20.37 3.81
N ARG A 685 17.29 -19.21 4.26
CA ARG A 685 16.28 -18.43 3.52
C ARG A 685 16.91 -17.69 2.34
N VAL A 686 16.87 -18.30 1.17
CA VAL A 686 17.31 -17.70 -0.10
C VAL A 686 16.10 -17.12 -0.81
N HIS A 687 15.97 -15.80 -0.83
CA HIS A 687 14.81 -15.13 -1.42
C HIS A 687 15.21 -14.39 -2.71
N MET A 688 14.60 -14.76 -3.84
CA MET A 688 14.98 -14.27 -5.17
C MET A 688 13.84 -13.56 -5.91
N SER A 689 14.01 -12.25 -6.11
CA SER A 689 13.15 -11.46 -7.02
C SER A 689 13.87 -11.14 -8.31
N GLY A 690 13.17 -11.31 -9.44
CA GLY A 690 13.73 -11.07 -10.77
C GLY A 690 13.83 -9.58 -11.16
N CYS A 691 13.42 -8.67 -10.28
CA CYS A 691 13.53 -7.21 -10.42
C CYS A 691 13.38 -6.53 -9.05
N SER A 692 13.40 -5.19 -9.02
CA SER A 692 13.35 -4.40 -7.79
C SER A 692 12.01 -4.36 -7.06
N ALA A 693 10.92 -4.82 -7.70
CA ALA A 693 9.59 -4.83 -7.09
C ALA A 693 9.48 -5.74 -5.83
N SER A 694 10.47 -6.61 -5.59
CA SER A 694 10.60 -7.40 -4.35
C SER A 694 9.40 -8.33 -4.07
N CYS A 695 8.86 -8.97 -5.11
CA CYS A 695 7.70 -9.87 -4.96
C CYS A 695 8.01 -11.13 -4.14
N ALA A 696 9.25 -11.61 -4.17
CA ALA A 696 9.75 -12.72 -3.35
C ALA A 696 10.24 -12.27 -1.97
N GLN A 697 10.13 -10.98 -1.65
CA GLN A 697 10.55 -10.40 -0.38
C GLN A 697 12.03 -10.66 -0.05
N PRO A 698 13.00 -10.38 -0.96
CA PRO A 698 14.43 -10.63 -0.73
C PRO A 698 14.98 -10.01 0.54
N GLN A 699 14.55 -8.81 0.91
CA GLN A 699 15.06 -8.07 2.07
C GLN A 699 14.86 -8.78 3.42
N ILE A 700 14.00 -9.80 3.50
CA ILE A 700 13.72 -10.53 4.74
C ILE A 700 14.32 -11.95 4.73
N GLY A 701 15.10 -12.29 3.71
CA GLY A 701 15.83 -13.54 3.62
C GLY A 701 17.24 -13.41 4.22
N ASP A 702 17.80 -14.54 4.64
CA ASP A 702 19.22 -14.63 5.02
C ASP A 702 20.11 -14.21 3.85
N ILE A 703 19.74 -14.69 2.65
CA ILE A 703 20.41 -14.38 1.40
C ILE A 703 19.39 -13.79 0.42
N ALA A 704 19.52 -12.50 0.14
CA ALA A 704 18.63 -11.70 -0.67
C ALA A 704 19.16 -11.56 -2.11
N MET A 705 18.29 -11.73 -3.11
CA MET A 705 18.65 -11.53 -4.51
C MET A 705 17.68 -10.57 -5.21
N ARG A 706 18.22 -9.54 -5.86
CA ARG A 706 17.48 -8.62 -6.73
C ARG A 706 18.06 -8.65 -8.14
N GLY A 707 17.28 -9.22 -9.07
CA GLY A 707 17.68 -9.43 -10.45
C GLY A 707 17.92 -8.14 -11.24
N GLU A 708 18.99 -8.16 -12.02
CA GLU A 708 19.42 -7.10 -12.94
C GLU A 708 20.24 -7.68 -14.10
N ALA A 709 20.88 -6.82 -14.91
CA ALA A 709 21.66 -7.23 -16.06
C ALA A 709 23.08 -6.64 -16.03
N LYS A 710 24.11 -7.49 -16.17
CA LYS A 710 25.52 -7.08 -16.17
C LYS A 710 26.08 -7.07 -17.59
N ARG A 711 26.74 -5.98 -18.00
CA ARG A 711 27.52 -5.95 -19.24
C ARG A 711 28.90 -6.58 -19.01
N THR A 712 29.21 -7.64 -19.75
CA THR A 712 30.52 -8.32 -19.73
C THR A 712 31.19 -8.25 -21.11
N PRO A 713 32.49 -8.55 -21.23
CA PRO A 713 33.15 -8.67 -22.54
C PRO A 713 32.50 -9.70 -23.49
N GLU A 714 31.81 -10.69 -22.92
CA GLU A 714 31.13 -11.77 -23.65
C GLU A 714 29.68 -11.43 -24.02
N GLY A 715 29.18 -10.28 -23.57
CA GLY A 715 27.80 -9.82 -23.77
C GLY A 715 27.10 -9.45 -22.46
N THR A 716 25.82 -9.11 -22.54
CA THR A 716 24.98 -8.94 -21.37
C THR A 716 24.68 -10.30 -20.74
N LYS A 717 24.92 -10.44 -19.44
CA LYS A 717 24.57 -11.63 -18.65
C LYS A 717 23.54 -11.28 -17.59
N ASP A 718 22.70 -12.25 -17.25
CA ASP A 718 21.80 -12.14 -16.10
C ASP A 718 22.63 -12.07 -14.82
N ALA A 719 22.28 -11.12 -13.96
CA ALA A 719 22.97 -10.85 -12.72
C ALA A 719 21.98 -10.53 -11.60
N ALA A 720 22.47 -10.43 -10.38
CA ALA A 720 21.70 -9.92 -9.26
C ALA A 720 22.58 -9.11 -8.31
N ASP A 721 21.97 -8.12 -7.67
CA ASP A 721 22.46 -7.64 -6.38
C ASP A 721 22.21 -8.74 -5.34
N VAL A 722 23.24 -9.01 -4.53
CA VAL A 722 23.21 -9.95 -3.42
C VAL A 722 23.23 -9.16 -2.12
N GLY A 723 22.20 -9.33 -1.30
CA GLY A 723 22.13 -8.80 0.05
C GLY A 723 22.12 -9.89 1.10
N LEU A 724 22.50 -9.58 2.33
CA LEU A 724 22.62 -10.53 3.43
C LEU A 724 21.99 -10.02 4.73
N GLY A 725 21.48 -10.94 5.56
CA GLY A 725 21.19 -10.66 6.97
C GLY A 725 19.75 -10.22 7.29
N GLY A 726 18.79 -10.44 6.39
CA GLY A 726 17.39 -10.10 6.66
C GLY A 726 16.77 -10.97 7.76
N ASP A 727 16.17 -10.35 8.77
CA ASP A 727 15.51 -11.02 9.88
C ASP A 727 14.37 -10.18 10.46
N LEU A 728 13.12 -10.60 10.20
CA LEU A 728 11.94 -9.92 10.73
C LEU A 728 11.81 -10.03 12.24
N GLY A 729 12.29 -11.10 12.88
CA GLY A 729 12.25 -11.25 14.33
C GLY A 729 13.07 -10.18 15.05
N ARG A 730 14.15 -9.72 14.41
CA ARG A 730 15.00 -8.60 14.86
C ARG A 730 14.62 -7.25 14.24
N GLY A 731 13.61 -7.22 13.36
CA GLY A 731 13.23 -6.03 12.59
C GLY A 731 14.31 -5.57 11.60
N ALA A 732 15.21 -6.46 11.19
CA ALA A 732 16.34 -6.17 10.31
C ALA A 732 16.04 -6.53 8.84
N PHE A 733 16.43 -5.66 7.92
CA PHE A 733 16.43 -5.96 6.49
C PHE A 733 17.84 -6.23 6.01
N ALA A 734 17.96 -7.05 4.96
CA ALA A 734 19.23 -7.42 4.38
C ALA A 734 19.98 -6.19 3.80
N ASP A 735 21.28 -6.11 4.07
CA ASP A 735 22.18 -5.12 3.48
C ASP A 735 22.68 -5.60 2.12
N TRP A 736 22.67 -4.72 1.10
CA TRP A 736 23.12 -5.04 -0.26
C TRP A 736 24.66 -5.07 -0.34
N ILE A 737 25.25 -6.26 -0.21
CA ILE A 737 26.71 -6.47 -0.08
C ILE A 737 27.43 -6.43 -1.43
N ALA A 738 26.94 -7.16 -2.43
CA ALA A 738 27.60 -7.31 -3.72
C ALA A 738 26.63 -6.95 -4.86
N GLY A 739 27.09 -6.12 -5.80
CA GLY A 739 26.28 -5.69 -6.94
C GLY A 739 26.62 -6.46 -8.21
N SER A 740 25.60 -6.74 -9.03
CA SER A 740 25.77 -7.37 -10.35
C SER A 740 26.59 -8.67 -10.32
N VAL A 741 26.34 -9.55 -9.36
CA VAL A 741 26.93 -10.89 -9.34
C VAL A 741 26.29 -11.72 -10.46
N VAL A 742 27.10 -12.35 -11.31
CA VAL A 742 26.58 -13.17 -12.41
C VAL A 742 25.85 -14.37 -11.81
N LEU A 743 24.61 -14.62 -12.23
CA LEU A 743 23.76 -15.62 -11.56
C LEU A 743 24.37 -17.02 -11.53
N ASP A 744 25.14 -17.41 -12.55
CA ASP A 744 25.77 -18.74 -12.60
C ASP A 744 26.87 -18.92 -11.53
N GLU A 745 27.39 -17.84 -10.95
CA GLU A 745 28.42 -17.86 -9.90
C GLU A 745 27.80 -17.88 -8.48
N VAL A 746 26.53 -17.52 -8.36
CA VAL A 746 25.84 -17.34 -7.08
C VAL A 746 25.83 -18.61 -6.21
N PRO A 747 25.51 -19.82 -6.72
CA PRO A 747 25.51 -21.03 -5.89
C PRO A 747 26.88 -21.29 -5.24
N GLU A 748 27.98 -21.01 -5.95
CA GLU A 748 29.31 -21.19 -5.38
C GLU A 748 29.63 -20.11 -4.32
N GLY A 749 29.14 -18.89 -4.51
CA GLY A 749 29.16 -17.85 -3.48
C GLY A 749 28.42 -18.25 -2.21
N ILE A 750 27.21 -18.82 -2.36
CA ILE A 750 26.42 -19.32 -1.22
C ILE A 750 27.19 -20.41 -0.46
N LYS A 751 27.78 -21.39 -1.15
CA LYS A 751 28.59 -22.45 -0.50
C LYS A 751 29.72 -21.88 0.35
N ARG A 752 30.47 -20.90 -0.18
CA ARG A 752 31.55 -20.23 0.55
C ARG A 752 31.01 -19.49 1.78
N LEU A 753 29.91 -18.78 1.61
CA LEU A 753 29.28 -17.99 2.66
C LEU A 753 28.78 -18.87 3.82
N VAL A 754 28.00 -19.92 3.53
CA VAL A 754 27.46 -20.81 4.57
C VAL A 754 28.57 -21.62 5.25
N THR A 755 29.63 -21.99 4.52
CA THR A 755 30.81 -22.63 5.14
C THR A 755 31.50 -21.69 6.11
N ALA A 756 31.67 -20.41 5.74
CA ALA A 756 32.28 -19.42 6.62
C ALA A 756 31.39 -19.18 7.86
N TYR A 757 30.08 -19.04 7.67
CA TYR A 757 29.10 -18.89 8.75
C TYR A 757 29.19 -20.05 9.75
N ALA A 758 29.01 -21.29 9.29
CA ALA A 758 29.05 -22.48 10.15
C ALA A 758 30.39 -22.66 10.89
N THR A 759 31.49 -22.16 10.31
CA THR A 759 32.82 -22.25 10.95
C THR A 759 33.04 -21.17 12.02
N ASP A 760 32.50 -19.97 11.82
CA ASP A 760 32.83 -18.78 12.62
C ASP A 760 31.73 -18.35 13.61
N ALA A 761 30.46 -18.59 13.29
CA ALA A 761 29.32 -18.03 14.03
C ALA A 761 29.11 -18.65 15.41
N GLY A 762 29.45 -19.93 15.60
CA GLY A 762 29.08 -20.65 16.82
C GLY A 762 27.56 -20.73 16.96
N ASP A 763 27.00 -20.11 18.00
CA ASP A 763 25.55 -20.07 18.27
C ASP A 763 24.86 -18.80 17.70
N GLU A 764 25.60 -17.92 17.04
CA GLU A 764 25.11 -16.64 16.50
C GLU A 764 24.15 -16.85 15.32
N ALA A 765 23.05 -16.10 15.26
CA ALA A 765 22.13 -16.15 14.12
C ALA A 765 22.81 -15.61 12.85
N PHE A 766 22.39 -16.08 11.67
CA PHE A 766 23.01 -15.65 10.40
C PHE A 766 23.02 -14.12 10.22
N SER A 767 21.92 -13.44 10.58
CA SER A 767 21.84 -11.97 10.53
C SER A 767 22.84 -11.26 11.44
N GLU A 768 23.03 -11.79 12.66
CA GLU A 768 23.97 -11.22 13.63
C GLU A 768 25.41 -11.42 13.14
N TRP A 769 25.71 -12.61 12.61
CA TRP A 769 27.00 -12.91 12.01
C TRP A 769 27.33 -11.98 10.85
N THR A 770 26.37 -11.72 9.96
CA THR A 770 26.57 -10.78 8.85
C THR A 770 26.74 -9.33 9.30
N GLU A 771 26.10 -8.91 10.40
CA GLU A 771 26.32 -7.57 10.98
C GLU A 771 27.72 -7.44 11.61
N ARG A 772 28.26 -8.55 12.15
CA ARG A 772 29.58 -8.58 12.79
C ARG A 772 30.73 -8.62 11.78
N VAL A 773 30.56 -9.35 10.68
CA VAL A 773 31.62 -9.55 9.67
C VAL A 773 31.68 -8.34 8.72
N PRO A 774 32.87 -7.79 8.41
CA PRO A 774 32.96 -6.65 7.49
C PRO A 774 32.40 -6.96 6.09
N ASP A 775 31.62 -6.02 5.53
CA ASP A 775 31.06 -6.13 4.17
C ASP A 775 32.08 -6.46 3.09
N SER A 776 33.34 -5.99 3.23
CA SER A 776 34.42 -6.31 2.28
C SER A 776 34.71 -7.80 2.22
N ASP A 777 34.65 -8.47 3.36
CA ASP A 777 35.01 -9.87 3.48
C ASP A 777 33.82 -10.74 3.04
N LEU A 778 32.59 -10.35 3.40
CA LEU A 778 31.36 -10.93 2.87
C LEU A 778 31.29 -10.81 1.34
N ARG A 779 31.60 -9.64 0.77
CA ARG A 779 31.67 -9.43 -0.68
C ARG A 779 32.70 -10.33 -1.33
N SER A 780 33.89 -10.45 -0.73
CA SER A 780 34.97 -11.31 -1.26
C SER A 780 34.56 -12.79 -1.30
N LEU A 781 33.77 -13.26 -0.32
CA LEU A 781 33.18 -14.60 -0.35
C LEU A 781 32.14 -14.74 -1.48
N ILE A 782 31.24 -13.77 -1.65
CA ILE A 782 30.22 -13.82 -2.70
C ILE A 782 30.88 -13.85 -4.09
N GLU A 783 31.83 -12.94 -4.35
CA GLU A 783 32.49 -12.76 -5.66
C GLU A 783 33.60 -13.81 -5.93
N GLY A 784 33.98 -14.60 -4.93
CA GLY A 784 34.97 -15.67 -5.07
C GLY A 784 36.42 -15.21 -5.06
N GLU A 785 36.67 -14.02 -4.53
CA GLU A 785 38.01 -13.47 -4.31
C GLU A 785 38.66 -14.06 -3.04
N ALA A 786 37.87 -14.59 -2.10
CA ALA A 786 38.31 -15.21 -0.86
C ALA A 786 37.72 -16.62 -0.64
N GLY A 787 38.43 -17.44 0.13
CA GLY A 787 37.92 -18.73 0.61
C GLY A 787 37.21 -18.59 1.97
N PRO A 788 36.41 -19.60 2.39
CA PRO A 788 35.69 -19.54 3.67
C PRO A 788 36.60 -19.39 4.90
N GLU A 789 37.83 -19.91 4.81
CA GLU A 789 38.87 -19.83 5.84
C GLU A 789 39.33 -18.38 6.13
N THR A 790 39.05 -17.44 5.23
CA THR A 790 39.52 -16.05 5.33
C THR A 790 38.80 -15.25 6.42
N ILE A 791 37.59 -15.65 6.82
CA ILE A 791 36.83 -15.02 7.92
C ILE A 791 37.26 -15.56 9.29
N VAL A 792 37.85 -16.76 9.32
CA VAL A 792 38.19 -17.45 10.57
C VAL A 792 39.32 -16.69 11.27
N GLN A 793 38.96 -16.00 12.36
CA GLN A 793 39.76 -15.15 13.24
C GLN A 793 39.71 -13.64 12.91
N GLY A 794 38.91 -12.92 13.71
CA GLY A 794 39.12 -11.50 13.95
C GLY A 794 40.51 -11.22 14.53
N GLY A 795 41.49 -11.00 13.65
CA GLY A 795 42.85 -10.66 14.04
C GLY A 795 43.84 -10.75 12.88
N ASP A 796 44.17 -9.58 12.32
CA ASP A 796 45.23 -9.33 11.32
C ASP A 796 45.08 -10.02 9.96
N HIS A 797 44.71 -9.22 8.95
CA HIS A 797 44.85 -9.54 7.53
C HIS A 797 46.25 -10.11 7.23
N VAL A 798 46.34 -11.41 6.96
CA VAL A 798 47.48 -11.98 6.24
C VAL A 798 47.20 -11.80 4.76
N THR A 799 47.69 -10.71 4.18
CA THR A 799 47.86 -10.59 2.72
C THR A 799 48.71 -11.76 2.25
N THR A 800 48.08 -12.75 1.64
CA THR A 800 48.80 -13.77 0.88
C THR A 800 49.20 -13.14 -0.44
N GLU A 801 50.48 -12.83 -0.58
CA GLU A 801 51.08 -12.43 -1.85
C GLU A 801 50.84 -13.50 -2.91
N VAL A 802 50.27 -13.06 -4.02
CA VAL A 802 50.14 -13.79 -5.28
C VAL A 802 51.53 -14.21 -5.78
N ASN A 803 51.66 -15.48 -6.17
CA ASN A 803 52.64 -15.93 -7.17
C ASN A 803 51.91 -16.60 -8.33
#